data_AF-A0AAD5H7K1-F1
#
_entry.id   AF-A0AAD5H7K1-F1
#
_cell.length_a   1.000
_cell.length_b   1.000
_cell.length_c   1.000
_cell.angle_alpha   90.00
_cell.angle_beta   90.00
_cell.angle_gamma   90.00
#
_symmetry.space_group_name_H-M   'P 1'
#
loop_
_entity.id
_entity.type
_entity.pdbx_description
1 polymer ?
#
loop_
_entity_poly.entity_id
_entity_poly.type
_entity_poly.pdbx_seq_one_letter_code
_entity_poly.pdbx_strand_id
1 'polypeptide(L)'
;MAERRASKRERRKPELFGTFGAAEDAEELEPQQQSSDEEEEEEEQRPRKRARNQRRRAAAAADSEADEEEEAPAAGRVGGSGRTTAKHMILQQDGLRPPTLLARDAANLAAALCASTQQMDGAWRVIAARGAGGEGFAGTTAEALEAAKAAVKGDPARSQRCTTTTAKQDYRLSDKDLADLDYVTRHNPIFWSAAPTRLYRVLDCIAIAHRKYGDLAGIRAAKAKAQERGQKVKATRQGNTERRKQEMEAAMQAEGLNSWRYRKHGEVTGFIKHGRSTAAEVAAGLKQTEEKEARVAERRQKLVKRLDEEGLSGSTTMQWLVLPAAQRFLAGEGKETVASVVAAAKKEKAKKEGQAQRQAALHERLELEGLWEGVPEWYTTAEYIKYNFPGASSYIASGEGSIDSIVETVRAAQEKQAAREEAARQRKLAVNERRDRALAALEAAGIDWTGRSIYDVPELFSFVHEEMGNEEDLVPAVQALLQEREEQKERRSHVETLLRDAGLSEVHGVNYIGVVHHYIMTGEGDDAALLAAARAEHERHAKLDQRAQELAEQRQLQQQARSERSARVAQLLRDNGLPSFCTFSVASIAYYIETGEGSDAAALTDAKRHHNSKPYTQRLAELMAGAAGGAAGGDGAGQGGAAAEDGDAAAAAAGAGAAAAAAAAGPMLW
;
A
#
# COMPACT_ATOMS: atom_id res chain seq x y z
N MET A 1 -9.18 24.59 -54.90
CA MET A 1 -7.80 25.01 -54.57
C MET A 1 -7.53 24.65 -53.11
N ALA A 2 -6.88 23.52 -52.87
CA ALA A 2 -6.68 22.95 -51.55
C ALA A 2 -5.19 22.65 -51.35
N GLU A 3 -4.50 23.49 -50.59
CA GLU A 3 -3.12 23.25 -50.17
C GLU A 3 -3.12 22.58 -48.79
N ARG A 4 -2.79 21.29 -48.77
CA ARG A 4 -2.47 20.52 -47.57
C ARG A 4 -1.05 20.88 -47.10
N ARG A 5 -0.93 21.57 -45.97
CA ARG A 5 0.34 21.70 -45.23
C ARG A 5 0.55 20.45 -44.37
N ALA A 6 1.50 19.61 -44.77
CA ALA A 6 2.06 18.55 -43.93
C ALA A 6 3.21 19.13 -43.09
N SER A 7 3.04 19.21 -41.76
CA SER A 7 4.11 19.54 -40.83
C SER A 7 4.85 18.27 -40.40
N LYS A 8 6.07 18.10 -40.93
CA LYS A 8 7.06 17.13 -40.44
C LYS A 8 7.52 17.57 -39.06
N ARG A 9 7.22 16.77 -38.04
CA ARG A 9 7.72 16.96 -36.67
C ARG A 9 9.11 16.31 -36.56
N GLU A 10 10.15 17.08 -36.84
CA GLU A 10 11.53 16.69 -36.55
C GLU A 10 11.78 16.68 -35.03
N ARG A 11 12.16 15.52 -34.51
CA ARG A 11 12.61 15.34 -33.13
C ARG A 11 14.00 15.97 -32.98
N ARG A 12 14.08 17.12 -32.32
CA ARG A 12 15.36 17.69 -31.85
C ARG A 12 15.89 16.87 -30.66
N LYS A 13 17.10 16.35 -30.82
CA LYS A 13 17.96 15.86 -29.72
C LYS A 13 18.46 17.07 -28.91
N PRO A 14 18.55 17.00 -27.57
CA PRO A 14 19.26 18.02 -26.82
C PRO A 14 20.77 17.81 -26.99
N GLU A 15 21.44 18.80 -27.60
CA GLU A 15 22.89 18.88 -27.66
C GLU A 15 23.44 19.33 -26.30
N LEU A 16 24.54 18.67 -25.92
CA LEU A 16 25.41 19.00 -24.81
C LEU A 16 26.02 20.40 -24.98
N PHE A 17 25.73 21.31 -24.04
CA PHE A 17 26.69 22.33 -23.63
C PHE A 17 27.65 21.64 -22.64
N GLY A 18 28.98 21.76 -22.72
CA GLY A 18 29.78 22.83 -23.26
C GLY A 18 30.88 23.08 -22.23
N THR A 19 32.01 22.45 -22.45
CA THR A 19 33.27 22.51 -21.70
C THR A 19 33.79 23.94 -21.53
N PHE A 20 34.17 24.31 -20.30
CA PHE A 20 35.11 25.41 -20.04
C PHE A 20 36.38 24.85 -19.39
N GLY A 21 37.52 25.27 -19.94
CA GLY A 21 38.85 24.75 -19.65
C GLY A 21 39.51 25.31 -18.39
N ALA A 22 40.30 24.40 -17.79
CA ALA A 22 41.54 24.47 -17.03
C ALA A 22 42.25 25.82 -16.74
N ALA A 23 42.67 25.95 -15.48
CA ALA A 23 44.04 26.24 -15.01
C ALA A 23 44.16 25.67 -13.58
N GLU A 24 44.82 24.52 -13.38
CA GLU A 24 46.22 24.31 -12.95
C GLU A 24 46.46 24.45 -11.43
N ASP A 25 47.06 23.37 -10.89
CA ASP A 25 47.72 23.18 -9.59
C ASP A 25 46.90 23.05 -8.29
N ALA A 26 46.71 21.80 -7.82
CA ALA A 26 47.40 21.24 -6.64
C ALA A 26 46.71 19.97 -6.07
N GLU A 27 47.49 18.89 -6.00
CA GLU A 27 47.46 17.79 -5.01
C GLU A 27 46.20 16.90 -4.86
N GLU A 28 46.21 15.82 -5.65
CA GLU A 28 46.03 14.41 -5.26
C GLU A 28 45.51 14.12 -3.83
N LEU A 29 44.27 13.61 -3.72
CA LEU A 29 43.83 12.55 -2.80
C LEU A 29 42.36 12.19 -3.13
N GLU A 30 42.15 11.11 -3.90
CA GLU A 30 40.83 10.55 -4.21
C GLU A 30 40.21 9.82 -3.00
N PRO A 31 38.93 10.06 -2.66
CA PRO A 31 38.13 9.14 -1.87
C PRO A 31 37.30 8.21 -2.78
N GLN A 32 37.49 6.90 -2.63
CA GLN A 32 36.64 5.87 -3.23
C GLN A 32 35.22 5.92 -2.65
N GLN A 33 34.27 6.35 -3.48
CA GLN A 33 32.84 6.04 -3.32
C GLN A 33 32.54 4.77 -4.14
N GLN A 34 32.27 3.66 -3.46
CA GLN A 34 31.70 2.47 -4.09
C GLN A 34 30.19 2.44 -3.83
N SER A 35 29.44 2.79 -4.88
CA SER A 35 28.06 2.41 -5.11
C SER A 35 27.98 0.91 -5.36
N SER A 36 27.10 0.21 -4.63
CA SER A 36 26.72 -1.17 -4.96
C SER A 36 25.20 -1.27 -5.02
N ASP A 37 24.67 -1.17 -6.23
CA ASP A 37 23.37 -1.69 -6.61
C ASP A 37 23.53 -2.34 -7.99
N GLU A 38 22.80 -3.44 -8.17
CA GLU A 38 22.63 -4.25 -9.38
C GLU A 38 23.75 -5.23 -9.76
N GLU A 39 23.38 -6.52 -9.80
CA GLU A 39 23.67 -7.34 -10.98
C GLU A 39 22.68 -8.54 -11.03
N GLU A 40 21.80 -8.48 -12.03
CA GLU A 40 21.17 -9.63 -12.67
C GLU A 40 22.14 -10.25 -13.69
N GLU A 41 21.82 -11.51 -14.01
CA GLU A 41 22.52 -12.52 -14.80
C GLU A 41 22.82 -12.14 -16.27
N GLU A 42 23.99 -12.54 -16.81
CA GLU A 42 24.08 -13.41 -18.00
C GLU A 42 25.50 -13.96 -18.30
N GLU A 43 25.51 -15.13 -18.94
CA GLU A 43 26.62 -16.05 -19.28
C GLU A 43 27.64 -15.44 -20.29
N GLU A 44 28.91 -15.86 -20.43
CA GLU A 44 29.35 -17.14 -21.02
C GLU A 44 30.91 -17.24 -21.06
N GLN A 45 31.44 -18.49 -21.04
CA GLN A 45 32.79 -18.94 -21.49
C GLN A 45 34.05 -18.83 -20.57
N ARG A 46 34.26 -19.91 -19.76
CA ARG A 46 35.47 -20.76 -19.52
C ARG A 46 36.90 -20.14 -19.37
N PRO A 47 37.92 -20.82 -18.75
CA PRO A 47 37.97 -22.23 -18.34
C PRO A 47 38.43 -22.55 -16.90
N ARG A 48 37.95 -23.71 -16.48
CA ARG A 48 38.39 -24.61 -15.41
C ARG A 48 39.91 -24.76 -15.29
N LYS A 49 40.43 -24.71 -14.05
CA LYS A 49 41.19 -25.80 -13.37
C LYS A 49 41.78 -25.29 -12.04
N ARG A 50 41.75 -26.16 -11.03
CA ARG A 50 42.41 -26.10 -9.69
C ARG A 50 41.56 -25.58 -8.53
N ALA A 51 40.84 -26.51 -7.89
CA ALA A 51 40.73 -26.65 -6.42
C ALA A 51 39.64 -27.68 -6.05
N ARG A 52 39.84 -28.95 -6.44
CA ARG A 52 38.97 -30.06 -5.98
C ARG A 52 39.76 -31.35 -5.85
N ASN A 53 40.86 -31.30 -5.11
CA ASN A 53 41.76 -32.46 -4.89
C ASN A 53 42.09 -32.74 -3.42
N GLN A 54 41.22 -32.35 -2.47
CA GLN A 54 41.51 -32.58 -1.04
C GLN A 54 40.38 -33.22 -0.20
N ARG A 55 39.31 -33.76 -0.81
CA ARG A 55 38.21 -34.44 -0.08
C ARG A 55 37.76 -35.79 -0.67
N ARG A 56 38.70 -36.57 -1.22
CA ARG A 56 38.47 -37.96 -1.67
C ARG A 56 39.59 -38.91 -1.21
N ARG A 57 39.90 -38.89 0.09
CA ARG A 57 40.83 -39.86 0.73
C ARG A 57 40.32 -40.46 2.04
N ALA A 58 39.00 -40.53 2.21
CA ALA A 58 38.39 -41.25 3.33
C ALA A 58 37.04 -41.82 2.90
N ALA A 59 37.06 -42.86 2.05
CA ALA A 59 35.95 -43.80 1.79
C ALA A 59 36.36 -44.81 0.68
N ALA A 60 37.50 -45.47 0.85
CA ALA A 60 37.94 -46.56 -0.04
C ALA A 60 38.70 -47.59 0.80
N ALA A 61 37.96 -48.32 1.63
CA ALA A 61 38.40 -49.54 2.32
C ALA A 61 37.15 -50.27 2.84
N ALA A 62 36.40 -50.87 1.93
CA ALA A 62 35.48 -51.99 2.16
C ALA A 62 34.72 -52.23 0.84
N ASP A 63 35.32 -52.97 -0.07
CA ASP A 63 34.60 -53.73 -1.09
C ASP A 63 35.47 -54.95 -1.41
N SER A 64 34.99 -56.12 -0.98
CA SER A 64 35.46 -57.43 -1.40
C SER A 64 34.24 -58.19 -1.90
N GLU A 65 34.22 -58.38 -3.21
CA GLU A 65 33.86 -59.61 -3.93
C GLU A 65 32.53 -60.29 -3.60
N ALA A 66 31.59 -60.20 -4.54
CA ALA A 66 30.81 -61.34 -5.02
C ALA A 66 30.32 -61.05 -6.44
N ASP A 67 31.04 -61.61 -7.41
CA ASP A 67 30.60 -61.78 -8.79
C ASP A 67 29.50 -62.85 -8.84
N GLU A 68 28.31 -62.49 -9.33
CA GLU A 68 27.41 -63.44 -9.98
C GLU A 68 27.06 -62.86 -11.35
N GLU A 69 27.67 -63.46 -12.37
CA GLU A 69 27.29 -63.35 -13.77
C GLU A 69 25.89 -63.96 -13.94
N GLU A 70 24.91 -63.18 -14.41
CA GLU A 70 23.65 -63.73 -14.92
C GLU A 70 23.47 -63.33 -16.38
N GLU A 71 23.38 -64.38 -17.20
CA GLU A 71 23.25 -64.39 -18.65
C GLU A 71 22.09 -63.53 -19.17
N ALA A 72 22.32 -62.83 -20.27
CA ALA A 72 21.26 -62.25 -21.08
C ALA A 72 20.49 -63.36 -21.82
N PRO A 73 19.17 -63.53 -21.63
CA PRO A 73 18.40 -64.40 -22.49
C PRO A 73 18.01 -63.65 -23.77
N ALA A 74 18.29 -64.32 -24.87
CA ALA A 74 17.91 -63.98 -26.22
C ALA A 74 16.42 -63.59 -26.34
N ALA A 75 16.14 -62.79 -27.37
CA ALA A 75 14.82 -62.37 -27.83
C ALA A 75 13.89 -63.58 -28.09
N GLY A 76 13.25 -64.05 -27.03
CA GLY A 76 12.21 -65.06 -27.02
C GLY A 76 10.85 -64.39 -26.90
N ARG A 77 9.96 -64.75 -27.81
CA ARG A 77 8.55 -64.35 -27.92
C ARG A 77 7.83 -64.47 -26.56
N VAL A 78 7.71 -63.36 -25.81
CA VAL A 78 6.98 -63.29 -24.53
C VAL A 78 5.49 -63.44 -24.81
N GLY A 79 4.98 -64.64 -24.60
CA GLY A 79 3.56 -64.94 -24.53
C GLY A 79 2.92 -64.36 -23.27
N GLY A 80 1.89 -63.53 -23.46
CA GLY A 80 0.68 -63.50 -22.62
C GLY A 80 0.70 -62.89 -21.21
N SER A 81 1.73 -63.09 -20.38
CA SER A 81 1.58 -62.88 -18.92
C SER A 81 2.17 -61.57 -18.36
N GLY A 82 3.27 -61.04 -18.92
CA GLY A 82 3.90 -59.80 -18.43
C GLY A 82 3.17 -58.49 -18.76
N ARG A 83 2.13 -58.52 -19.62
CA ARG A 83 1.34 -57.32 -19.99
C ARG A 83 0.31 -56.91 -18.93
N THR A 84 0.01 -57.76 -17.95
CA THR A 84 -0.99 -57.46 -16.90
C THR A 84 -0.37 -56.72 -15.71
N THR A 85 0.90 -56.98 -15.38
CA THR A 85 1.61 -56.34 -14.25
C THR A 85 1.95 -54.87 -14.51
N ALA A 86 2.39 -54.52 -15.72
CA ALA A 86 2.66 -53.12 -16.11
C ALA A 86 1.38 -52.24 -16.10
N LYS A 87 0.23 -52.82 -16.47
CA LYS A 87 -1.08 -52.15 -16.38
C LYS A 87 -1.49 -51.93 -14.94
N HIS A 88 -1.24 -52.89 -14.05
CA HIS A 88 -1.53 -52.75 -12.62
C HIS A 88 -0.60 -51.76 -11.90
N MET A 89 0.66 -51.60 -12.33
CA MET A 89 1.58 -50.62 -11.71
C MET A 89 1.25 -49.17 -12.07
N ILE A 90 0.78 -48.89 -13.29
CA ILE A 90 0.36 -47.54 -13.70
C ILE A 90 -1.01 -47.16 -13.08
N LEU A 91 -1.84 -48.17 -12.80
CA LEU A 91 -3.18 -48.02 -12.21
C LEU A 91 -3.21 -48.31 -10.69
N GLN A 92 -2.06 -48.57 -10.06
CA GLN A 92 -1.99 -48.74 -8.61
C GLN A 92 -2.58 -47.51 -7.93
N GLN A 93 -3.23 -47.72 -6.77
CA GLN A 93 -4.13 -46.83 -6.01
C GLN A 93 -3.48 -45.51 -5.53
N ASP A 94 -2.84 -44.79 -6.42
CA ASP A 94 -2.44 -43.41 -6.25
C ASP A 94 -3.73 -42.59 -6.38
N GLY A 95 -4.64 -42.73 -5.40
CA GLY A 95 -5.96 -42.08 -5.26
C GLY A 95 -5.90 -40.56 -5.23
N LEU A 96 -4.76 -39.99 -5.64
CA LEU A 96 -4.42 -38.59 -5.60
C LEU A 96 -4.14 -37.99 -7.01
N ARG A 97 -3.89 -38.77 -8.08
CA ARG A 97 -3.68 -38.21 -9.45
C ARG A 97 -4.98 -37.71 -10.13
N PRO A 98 -4.97 -36.52 -10.75
CA PRO A 98 -6.15 -36.04 -11.48
C PRO A 98 -6.51 -36.98 -12.65
N PRO A 99 -7.81 -37.24 -12.91
CA PRO A 99 -8.26 -38.13 -14.00
C PRO A 99 -7.64 -37.83 -15.36
N THR A 100 -7.36 -36.55 -15.66
CA THR A 100 -6.71 -36.15 -16.92
C THR A 100 -5.28 -36.64 -17.03
N LEU A 101 -4.52 -36.63 -15.93
CA LEU A 101 -3.15 -37.13 -15.93
C LEU A 101 -3.13 -38.65 -16.12
N LEU A 102 -4.03 -39.37 -15.44
CA LEU A 102 -4.18 -40.81 -15.62
C LEU A 102 -4.58 -41.18 -17.05
N ALA A 103 -5.49 -40.42 -17.67
CA ALA A 103 -5.87 -40.64 -19.05
C ALA A 103 -4.72 -40.36 -20.03
N ARG A 104 -3.90 -39.34 -19.77
CA ARG A 104 -2.70 -39.05 -20.56
C ARG A 104 -1.68 -40.19 -20.46
N ASP A 105 -1.42 -40.69 -19.26
CA ASP A 105 -0.51 -41.80 -19.03
C ASP A 105 -1.04 -43.10 -19.65
N ALA A 106 -2.34 -43.38 -19.52
CA ALA A 106 -3.00 -44.52 -20.14
C ALA A 106 -2.97 -44.44 -21.68
N ALA A 107 -3.17 -43.26 -22.26
CA ALA A 107 -3.08 -43.06 -23.71
C ALA A 107 -1.64 -43.25 -24.22
N ASN A 108 -0.65 -42.71 -23.51
CA ASN A 108 0.77 -42.92 -23.84
C ASN A 108 1.16 -44.40 -23.74
N LEU A 109 0.67 -45.10 -22.71
CA LEU A 109 0.88 -46.53 -22.55
C LEU A 109 0.21 -47.32 -23.69
N ALA A 110 -1.02 -46.96 -24.05
CA ALA A 110 -1.75 -47.59 -25.14
C ALA A 110 -1.00 -47.43 -26.48
N ALA A 111 -0.50 -46.22 -26.76
CA ALA A 111 0.31 -45.94 -27.94
C ALA A 111 1.62 -46.76 -27.93
N ALA A 112 2.35 -46.77 -26.81
CA ALA A 112 3.62 -47.50 -26.68
C ALA A 112 3.46 -49.01 -26.82
N LEU A 113 2.33 -49.57 -26.36
CA LEU A 113 2.02 -51.01 -26.46
C LEU A 113 1.29 -51.38 -27.76
N CYS A 114 0.98 -50.40 -28.62
CA CYS A 114 0.04 -50.53 -29.74
C CYS A 114 -1.26 -51.24 -29.32
N ALA A 115 -1.75 -50.93 -28.11
CA ALA A 115 -2.88 -51.61 -27.51
C ALA A 115 -4.20 -51.05 -28.03
N SER A 116 -5.15 -51.93 -28.35
CA SER A 116 -6.50 -51.51 -28.71
C SER A 116 -7.26 -50.98 -27.49
N THR A 117 -8.33 -50.21 -27.72
CA THR A 117 -9.19 -49.70 -26.64
C THR A 117 -9.71 -50.81 -25.73
N GLN A 118 -10.07 -51.96 -26.31
CA GLN A 118 -10.50 -53.15 -25.56
C GLN A 118 -9.39 -53.70 -24.66
N GLN A 119 -8.14 -53.68 -25.13
CA GLN A 119 -6.99 -54.10 -24.33
C GLN A 119 -6.71 -53.12 -23.17
N MET A 120 -7.24 -51.90 -23.21
CA MET A 120 -7.12 -50.88 -22.16
C MET A 120 -8.36 -50.78 -21.27
N ASP A 121 -9.33 -51.70 -21.37
CA ASP A 121 -10.59 -51.70 -20.62
C ASP A 121 -10.41 -51.43 -19.12
N GLY A 122 -9.47 -52.15 -18.47
CA GLY A 122 -9.19 -51.95 -17.05
C GLY A 122 -8.73 -50.52 -16.70
N ALA A 123 -7.95 -49.87 -17.56
CA ALA A 123 -7.52 -48.48 -17.35
C ALA A 123 -8.71 -47.51 -17.49
N TRP A 124 -9.55 -47.71 -18.51
CA TRP A 124 -10.74 -46.87 -18.72
C TRP A 124 -11.74 -47.01 -17.57
N ARG A 125 -11.97 -48.23 -17.06
CA ARG A 125 -12.83 -48.45 -15.89
C ARG A 125 -12.30 -47.78 -14.62
N VAL A 126 -10.98 -47.82 -14.38
CA VAL A 126 -10.39 -47.12 -13.22
C VAL A 126 -10.56 -45.61 -13.33
N ILE A 127 -10.33 -45.03 -14.52
CA ILE A 127 -10.52 -43.60 -14.74
C ILE A 127 -12.00 -43.21 -14.60
N ALA A 128 -12.91 -44.02 -15.15
CA ALA A 128 -14.35 -43.82 -15.06
C ALA A 128 -14.88 -43.91 -13.62
N ALA A 129 -14.49 -44.97 -12.89
CA ALA A 129 -14.84 -45.15 -11.48
C ALA A 129 -14.41 -43.95 -10.65
N ARG A 130 -13.18 -43.46 -10.89
CA ARG A 130 -12.63 -42.31 -10.20
C ARG A 130 -13.34 -41.00 -10.52
N GLY A 131 -13.71 -40.78 -11.79
CA GLY A 131 -14.53 -39.63 -12.18
C GLY A 131 -15.91 -39.64 -11.53
N ALA A 132 -16.44 -40.84 -11.26
CA ALA A 132 -17.71 -41.04 -10.56
C ALA A 132 -17.57 -41.09 -9.02
N GLY A 133 -16.35 -41.00 -8.48
CA GLY A 133 -16.10 -41.12 -7.04
C GLY A 133 -16.30 -42.52 -6.44
N GLY A 134 -16.37 -43.57 -7.28
CA GLY A 134 -16.57 -44.96 -6.86
C GLY A 134 -15.30 -45.82 -6.94
N GLU A 135 -15.31 -46.98 -6.27
CA GLU A 135 -14.19 -47.94 -6.28
C GLU A 135 -14.16 -48.84 -7.54
N GLY A 136 -15.24 -48.85 -8.33
CA GLY A 136 -15.35 -49.64 -9.55
C GLY A 136 -16.38 -49.10 -10.53
N PHE A 137 -16.26 -49.51 -11.80
CA PHE A 137 -17.19 -49.17 -12.87
C PHE A 137 -17.75 -50.46 -13.49
N ALA A 138 -19.06 -50.68 -13.31
CA ALA A 138 -19.75 -51.92 -13.69
C ALA A 138 -20.22 -51.96 -15.16
N GLY A 139 -20.07 -50.87 -15.90
CA GLY A 139 -20.54 -50.77 -17.28
C GLY A 139 -19.68 -51.49 -18.31
N THR A 140 -20.12 -51.44 -19.56
CA THR A 140 -19.39 -51.98 -20.71
C THR A 140 -18.10 -51.19 -20.98
N THR A 141 -17.15 -51.75 -21.75
CA THR A 141 -15.91 -51.03 -22.12
C THR A 141 -16.18 -49.72 -22.86
N ALA A 142 -17.24 -49.66 -23.67
CA ALA A 142 -17.65 -48.44 -24.36
C ALA A 142 -18.17 -47.40 -23.37
N GLU A 143 -19.03 -47.81 -22.42
CA GLU A 143 -19.51 -46.96 -21.34
C GLU A 143 -18.37 -46.46 -20.44
N ALA A 144 -17.39 -47.33 -20.13
CA ALA A 144 -16.22 -46.98 -19.34
C ALA A 144 -15.35 -45.94 -20.05
N LEU A 145 -15.16 -46.06 -21.37
CA LEU A 145 -14.42 -45.08 -22.15
C LEU A 145 -15.15 -43.73 -22.21
N GLU A 146 -16.46 -43.72 -22.42
CA GLU A 146 -17.25 -42.48 -22.44
C GLU A 146 -17.29 -41.82 -21.06
N ALA A 147 -17.46 -42.59 -19.99
CA ALA A 147 -17.37 -42.10 -18.62
C ALA A 147 -15.96 -41.57 -18.30
N ALA A 148 -14.90 -42.22 -18.76
CA ALA A 148 -13.53 -41.73 -18.63
C ALA A 148 -13.32 -40.41 -19.39
N LYS A 149 -13.84 -40.28 -20.61
CA LYS A 149 -13.80 -39.01 -21.37
C LYS A 149 -14.56 -37.90 -20.64
N ALA A 150 -15.73 -38.20 -20.09
CA ALA A 150 -16.50 -37.26 -19.28
C ALA A 150 -15.73 -36.83 -18.02
N ALA A 151 -15.08 -37.77 -17.33
CA ALA A 151 -14.25 -37.50 -16.16
C ALA A 151 -13.06 -36.59 -16.50
N VAL A 152 -12.36 -36.85 -17.62
CA VAL A 152 -11.25 -36.02 -18.11
C VAL A 152 -11.74 -34.63 -18.51
N LYS A 153 -12.93 -34.53 -19.13
CA LYS A 153 -13.50 -33.24 -19.53
C LYS A 153 -13.91 -32.40 -18.33
N GLY A 154 -14.41 -33.03 -17.27
CA GLY A 154 -14.83 -32.40 -16.02
C GLY A 154 -13.70 -32.15 -15.01
N ASP A 155 -12.48 -32.61 -15.28
CA ASP A 155 -11.36 -32.46 -14.37
C ASP A 155 -10.92 -30.99 -14.23
N PRO A 156 -11.02 -30.39 -13.03
CA PRO A 156 -10.71 -28.98 -12.83
C PRO A 156 -9.24 -28.66 -13.12
N ALA A 157 -8.33 -29.63 -12.98
CA ALA A 157 -6.91 -29.40 -13.23
C ALA A 157 -6.63 -28.97 -14.70
N ARG A 158 -7.53 -29.32 -15.63
CA ARG A 158 -7.41 -29.01 -17.06
C ARG A 158 -7.58 -27.53 -17.38
N SER A 159 -8.47 -26.84 -16.68
CA SER A 159 -8.72 -25.41 -16.87
C SER A 159 -7.99 -24.55 -15.84
N GLN A 160 -7.65 -25.12 -14.67
CA GLN A 160 -6.96 -24.41 -13.62
C GLN A 160 -5.53 -24.03 -14.03
N ARG A 161 -5.18 -22.79 -13.69
CA ARG A 161 -3.83 -22.26 -13.81
C ARG A 161 -3.33 -21.83 -12.45
N CYS A 162 -2.03 -21.99 -12.23
CA CYS A 162 -1.37 -21.60 -10.99
C CYS A 162 -0.24 -20.62 -11.29
N THR A 163 0.05 -19.75 -10.31
CA THR A 163 1.15 -18.79 -10.41
C THR A 163 2.50 -19.50 -10.27
N THR A 164 3.58 -18.86 -10.71
CA THR A 164 4.96 -19.31 -10.43
C THR A 164 5.17 -19.64 -8.96
N THR A 165 4.68 -18.77 -8.06
CA THR A 165 4.81 -18.95 -6.60
C THR A 165 4.07 -20.19 -6.11
N THR A 166 2.83 -20.39 -6.56
CA THR A 166 2.03 -21.59 -6.24
C THR A 166 2.73 -22.85 -6.74
N ALA A 167 3.24 -22.85 -7.97
CA ALA A 167 3.92 -24.00 -8.54
C ALA A 167 5.19 -24.40 -7.76
N LYS A 168 6.00 -23.40 -7.36
CA LYS A 168 7.18 -23.62 -6.50
C LYS A 168 6.82 -24.10 -5.09
N GLN A 169 5.74 -23.59 -4.50
CA GLN A 169 5.35 -23.91 -3.13
C GLN A 169 4.65 -25.27 -2.99
N ASP A 170 3.68 -25.56 -3.86
CA ASP A 170 2.83 -26.74 -3.76
C ASP A 170 3.42 -27.96 -4.46
N TYR A 171 4.02 -27.76 -5.63
CA TYR A 171 4.60 -28.85 -6.44
C TYR A 171 6.12 -28.95 -6.31
N ARG A 172 6.75 -28.06 -5.54
CA ARG A 172 8.22 -28.04 -5.31
C ARG A 172 9.03 -28.06 -6.61
N LEU A 173 8.52 -27.35 -7.61
CA LEU A 173 9.21 -27.12 -8.89
C LEU A 173 10.22 -25.97 -8.72
N SER A 174 11.34 -26.06 -9.44
CA SER A 174 12.36 -25.01 -9.54
C SER A 174 12.10 -24.15 -10.77
N ASP A 175 12.78 -23.00 -10.89
CA ASP A 175 12.69 -22.17 -12.10
C ASP A 175 13.07 -22.93 -13.37
N LYS A 176 14.07 -23.83 -13.28
CA LYS A 176 14.46 -24.70 -14.39
C LYS A 176 13.33 -25.65 -14.81
N ASP A 177 12.59 -26.18 -13.84
CA ASP A 177 11.45 -27.08 -14.12
C ASP A 177 10.27 -26.32 -14.77
N LEU A 178 10.17 -25.00 -14.53
CA LEU A 178 9.10 -24.15 -15.06
C LEU A 178 9.48 -23.44 -16.38
N ALA A 179 10.76 -23.39 -16.72
CA ALA A 179 11.26 -22.70 -17.92
C ALA A 179 10.72 -23.32 -19.20
N ASP A 180 10.59 -24.65 -19.22
CA ASP A 180 10.12 -25.41 -20.39
C ASP A 180 8.58 -25.54 -20.47
N LEU A 181 7.84 -24.94 -19.53
CA LEU A 181 6.38 -25.03 -19.47
C LEU A 181 5.69 -23.83 -20.12
N ASP A 182 4.65 -24.10 -20.91
CA ASP A 182 3.77 -23.07 -21.45
C ASP A 182 3.06 -22.29 -20.34
N TYR A 183 3.11 -20.96 -20.42
CA TYR A 183 2.42 -20.07 -19.49
C TYR A 183 1.62 -18.98 -20.21
N VAL A 184 0.65 -18.41 -19.49
CA VAL A 184 -0.05 -17.18 -19.91
C VAL A 184 0.33 -16.08 -18.92
N THR A 185 0.69 -14.91 -19.42
CA THR A 185 0.96 -13.73 -18.59
C THR A 185 -0.33 -12.99 -18.29
N ARG A 186 -0.49 -12.57 -17.02
CA ARG A 186 -1.52 -11.61 -16.62
C ARG A 186 -0.89 -10.46 -15.86
N HIS A 187 -1.51 -9.29 -15.95
CA HIS A 187 -1.12 -8.16 -15.11
C HIS A 187 -1.25 -8.52 -13.63
N ASN A 188 -0.30 -8.06 -12.80
CA ASN A 188 -0.33 -8.32 -11.38
C ASN A 188 -1.45 -7.47 -10.72
N PRO A 189 -2.48 -8.09 -10.11
CA PRO A 189 -3.63 -7.35 -9.60
C PRO A 189 -3.32 -6.50 -8.36
N ILE A 190 -2.19 -6.75 -7.68
CA ILE A 190 -1.80 -6.04 -6.46
C ILE A 190 -0.87 -4.87 -6.80
N PHE A 191 0.08 -5.09 -7.70
CA PHE A 191 1.10 -4.11 -8.06
C PHE A 191 1.15 -3.96 -9.58
N TRP A 192 0.44 -2.95 -10.08
CA TRP A 192 0.39 -2.63 -11.50
C TRP A 192 1.76 -2.32 -12.14
N SER A 193 2.72 -1.81 -11.37
CA SER A 193 4.08 -1.56 -11.83
C SER A 193 4.99 -2.78 -11.75
N ALA A 194 4.56 -3.88 -11.12
CA ALA A 194 5.37 -5.09 -10.99
C ALA A 194 5.33 -5.94 -12.26
N ALA A 195 6.32 -6.83 -12.40
CA ALA A 195 6.39 -7.76 -13.52
C ALA A 195 5.09 -8.58 -13.66
N PRO A 196 4.60 -8.83 -14.90
CA PRO A 196 3.41 -9.64 -15.13
C PRO A 196 3.51 -11.04 -14.50
N THR A 197 2.42 -11.50 -13.90
CA THR A 197 2.32 -12.82 -13.28
C THR A 197 2.23 -13.90 -14.36
N ARG A 198 3.15 -14.87 -14.35
CA ARG A 198 3.09 -16.07 -15.21
C ARG A 198 2.15 -17.12 -14.62
N LEU A 199 1.21 -17.61 -15.44
CA LEU A 199 0.20 -18.59 -15.07
C LEU A 199 0.37 -19.89 -15.85
N TYR A 200 0.89 -20.91 -15.17
CA TYR A 200 1.14 -22.25 -15.69
C TYR A 200 -0.08 -23.14 -15.54
N ARG A 201 -0.26 -24.10 -16.45
CA ARG A 201 -1.31 -25.11 -16.30
C ARG A 201 -0.99 -26.03 -15.13
N VAL A 202 -1.98 -26.27 -14.27
CA VAL A 202 -1.80 -27.12 -13.07
C VAL A 202 -1.42 -28.55 -13.46
N LEU A 203 -2.03 -29.11 -14.51
CA LEU A 203 -1.71 -30.46 -15.00
C LEU A 203 -0.24 -30.63 -15.37
N ASP A 204 0.35 -29.67 -16.07
CA ASP A 204 1.74 -29.78 -16.51
C ASP A 204 2.70 -29.66 -15.31
N CYS A 205 2.36 -28.81 -14.33
CA CYS A 205 3.10 -28.74 -13.06
C CYS A 205 3.04 -30.07 -12.29
N ILE A 206 1.86 -30.68 -12.18
CA ILE A 206 1.69 -31.99 -11.53
C ILE A 206 2.48 -33.06 -12.28
N ALA A 207 2.39 -33.10 -13.62
CA ALA A 207 3.11 -34.08 -14.43
C ALA A 207 4.63 -34.02 -14.21
N ILE A 208 5.22 -32.82 -14.20
CA ILE A 208 6.65 -32.64 -13.91
C ILE A 208 6.96 -33.02 -12.46
N ALA A 209 6.12 -32.63 -11.50
CA ALA A 209 6.32 -32.96 -10.09
C ALA A 209 6.30 -34.48 -9.85
N HIS A 210 5.40 -35.20 -10.50
CA HIS A 210 5.38 -36.67 -10.48
C HIS A 210 6.64 -37.28 -11.08
N ARG A 211 7.13 -36.77 -12.22
CA ARG A 211 8.41 -37.23 -12.77
C ARG A 211 9.58 -37.00 -11.81
N LYS A 212 9.55 -35.89 -11.06
CA LYS A 212 10.62 -35.48 -10.14
C LYS A 212 10.59 -36.20 -8.79
N TYR A 213 9.40 -36.47 -8.25
CA TYR A 213 9.21 -37.00 -6.90
C TYR A 213 8.54 -38.38 -6.87
N GLY A 214 8.22 -38.96 -8.03
CA GLY A 214 7.54 -40.25 -8.20
C GLY A 214 6.02 -40.11 -8.14
N ASP A 215 5.51 -39.86 -6.95
CA ASP A 215 4.07 -39.84 -6.64
C ASP A 215 3.69 -38.65 -5.74
N LEU A 216 2.41 -38.58 -5.35
CA LEU A 216 1.92 -37.50 -4.49
C LEU A 216 2.38 -37.65 -3.05
N ALA A 217 2.67 -38.86 -2.59
CA ALA A 217 3.31 -39.11 -1.31
C ALA A 217 4.72 -38.50 -1.29
N GLY A 218 5.49 -38.66 -2.36
CA GLY A 218 6.82 -38.09 -2.57
C GLY A 218 6.79 -36.56 -2.60
N ILE A 219 5.81 -35.95 -3.29
CA ILE A 219 5.63 -34.49 -3.28
C ILE A 219 5.32 -34.00 -1.85
N ARG A 220 4.43 -34.67 -1.12
CA ARG A 220 4.09 -34.33 0.27
C ARG A 220 5.30 -34.49 1.19
N ALA A 221 6.07 -35.57 1.06
CA ALA A 221 7.29 -35.80 1.82
C ALA A 221 8.35 -34.72 1.54
N ALA A 222 8.51 -34.31 0.27
CA ALA A 222 9.38 -33.19 -0.09
C ALA A 222 8.90 -31.87 0.51
N LYS A 223 7.58 -31.62 0.53
CA LYS A 223 6.98 -30.43 1.15
C LYS A 223 7.21 -30.40 2.66
N ALA A 224 7.02 -31.53 3.36
CA ALA A 224 7.29 -31.67 4.79
C ALA A 224 8.77 -31.45 5.13
N LYS A 225 9.68 -32.08 4.39
CA LYS A 225 11.14 -31.92 4.56
C LYS A 225 11.58 -30.46 4.35
N ALA A 226 11.00 -29.77 3.37
CA ALA A 226 11.28 -28.35 3.16
C ALA A 226 10.72 -27.47 4.28
N GLN A 227 9.56 -27.79 4.84
CA GLN A 227 9.00 -27.11 6.01
C GLN A 227 9.86 -27.30 7.26
N GLU A 228 10.31 -28.52 7.56
CA GLU A 228 11.25 -28.78 8.66
C GLU A 228 12.55 -27.98 8.51
N ARG A 229 13.14 -27.96 7.31
CA ARG A 229 14.33 -27.15 7.02
C ARG A 229 14.04 -25.66 7.24
N GLY A 230 12.89 -25.18 6.77
CA GLY A 230 12.46 -23.80 6.99
C GLY A 230 12.29 -23.46 8.47
N GLN A 231 11.71 -24.34 9.27
CA GLN A 231 11.57 -24.17 10.72
C GLN A 231 12.95 -24.15 11.41
N LYS A 232 13.86 -25.07 11.05
CA LYS A 232 15.23 -25.09 11.59
C LYS A 232 16.01 -23.81 11.26
N VAL A 233 15.90 -23.31 10.02
CA VAL A 233 16.52 -22.04 9.62
C VAL A 233 15.90 -20.85 10.37
N LYS A 234 14.58 -20.82 10.54
CA LYS A 234 13.89 -19.78 11.32
C LYS A 234 14.32 -19.78 12.79
N ALA A 235 14.35 -20.95 13.44
CA ALA A 235 14.79 -21.09 14.81
C ALA A 235 16.26 -20.66 14.98
N THR A 236 17.14 -21.08 14.07
CA THR A 236 18.56 -20.65 14.07
C THR A 236 18.69 -19.13 13.90
N ARG A 237 17.91 -18.53 12.99
CA ARG A 237 17.91 -17.07 12.77
C ARG A 237 17.39 -16.32 13.99
N GLN A 238 16.33 -16.80 14.63
CA GLN A 238 15.78 -16.23 15.86
C GLN A 238 16.80 -16.30 17.01
N GLY A 239 17.39 -17.47 17.26
CA GLY A 239 18.43 -17.63 18.27
C GLY A 239 19.65 -16.72 18.04
N ASN A 240 20.12 -16.61 16.79
CA ASN A 240 21.20 -15.69 16.44
C ASN A 240 20.80 -14.21 16.64
N THR A 241 19.55 -13.86 16.37
CA THR A 241 19.04 -12.50 16.56
C THR A 241 18.95 -12.15 18.06
N GLU A 242 18.48 -13.07 18.90
CA GLU A 242 18.40 -12.89 20.35
C GLU A 242 19.78 -12.80 20.99
N ARG A 243 20.70 -13.69 20.60
CA ARG A 243 22.09 -13.62 21.04
C ARG A 243 22.72 -12.27 20.70
N ARG A 244 22.56 -11.79 19.46
CA ARG A 244 23.06 -10.46 19.05
C ARG A 244 22.38 -9.32 19.81
N LYS A 245 21.09 -9.42 20.15
CA LYS A 245 20.44 -8.40 20.99
C LYS A 245 21.08 -8.33 22.37
N GLN A 246 21.34 -9.48 23.01
CA GLN A 246 22.01 -9.56 24.30
C GLN A 246 23.46 -9.05 24.23
N GLU A 247 24.21 -9.43 23.20
CA GLU A 247 25.58 -8.93 22.97
C GLU A 247 25.60 -7.41 22.78
N MET A 248 24.65 -6.85 22.03
CA MET A 248 24.53 -5.40 21.83
C MET A 248 24.12 -4.67 23.11
N GLU A 249 23.17 -5.22 23.87
CA GLU A 249 22.72 -4.63 25.14
C GLU A 249 23.86 -4.60 26.16
N ALA A 250 24.64 -5.69 26.26
CA ALA A 250 25.83 -5.75 27.10
C ALA A 250 26.91 -4.75 26.66
N ALA A 251 27.18 -4.63 25.35
CA ALA A 251 28.15 -3.66 24.82
C ALA A 251 27.71 -2.21 25.06
N MET A 252 26.43 -1.88 24.88
CA MET A 252 25.88 -0.56 25.21
C MET A 252 25.98 -0.26 26.70
N GLN A 253 25.66 -1.24 27.56
CA GLN A 253 25.77 -1.08 29.01
C GLN A 253 27.23 -0.86 29.44
N ALA A 254 28.19 -1.56 28.83
CA ALA A 254 29.62 -1.38 29.09
C ALA A 254 30.11 0.04 28.74
N GLU A 255 29.55 0.65 27.69
CA GLU A 255 29.85 2.03 27.29
C GLU A 255 29.04 3.09 28.03
N GLY A 256 28.10 2.69 28.90
CA GLY A 256 27.22 3.59 29.66
C GLY A 256 26.02 4.12 28.86
N LEU A 257 25.70 3.52 27.70
CA LEU A 257 24.61 3.93 26.82
C LEU A 257 23.28 3.28 27.22
N ASN A 258 22.18 4.02 27.07
CA ASN A 258 20.83 3.47 27.25
C ASN A 258 20.37 2.73 25.98
N SER A 259 20.25 1.41 26.07
CA SER A 259 19.88 0.54 24.94
C SER A 259 18.53 0.87 24.31
N TRP A 260 17.58 1.40 25.08
CA TRP A 260 16.25 1.75 24.59
C TRP A 260 16.28 2.93 23.61
N ARG A 261 17.12 3.94 23.88
CA ARG A 261 17.29 5.14 23.03
C ARG A 261 17.77 4.77 21.62
N TYR A 262 18.64 3.78 21.51
CA TYR A 262 19.32 3.40 20.25
C TYR A 262 18.74 2.19 19.54
N ARG A 263 17.66 1.59 20.05
CA ARG A 263 17.06 0.37 19.49
C ARG A 263 16.69 0.46 18.01
N LYS A 264 16.31 1.66 17.54
CA LYS A 264 15.94 1.94 16.14
C LYS A 264 17.10 2.50 15.31
N HIS A 265 18.29 2.66 15.87
CA HIS A 265 19.43 3.21 15.13
C HIS A 265 19.86 2.24 14.01
N GLY A 266 20.25 2.80 12.85
CA GLY A 266 20.57 2.02 11.65
C GLY A 266 21.67 0.98 11.91
N GLU A 267 22.75 1.37 12.57
CA GLU A 267 23.88 0.48 12.89
C GLU A 267 23.49 -0.66 13.85
N VAL A 268 22.68 -0.35 14.86
CA VAL A 268 22.18 -1.33 15.84
C VAL A 268 21.27 -2.35 15.17
N THR A 269 20.33 -1.88 14.35
CA THR A 269 19.46 -2.77 13.59
C THR A 269 20.24 -3.58 12.54
N GLY A 270 21.28 -2.99 11.94
CA GLY A 270 22.20 -3.65 11.02
C GLY A 270 22.98 -4.79 11.69
N PHE A 271 23.54 -4.57 12.87
CA PHE A 271 24.17 -5.61 13.67
C PHE A 271 23.18 -6.71 14.04
N ILE A 272 22.02 -6.36 14.62
CA ILE A 272 21.04 -7.35 15.08
C ILE A 272 20.54 -8.22 13.91
N LYS A 273 20.15 -7.61 12.79
CA LYS A 273 19.55 -8.33 11.65
C LYS A 273 20.59 -9.06 10.79
N HIS A 274 21.76 -8.45 10.57
CA HIS A 274 22.72 -8.91 9.56
C HIS A 274 24.07 -9.31 10.15
N GLY A 275 24.39 -8.91 11.38
CA GLY A 275 25.70 -9.16 11.99
C GLY A 275 26.81 -8.31 11.34
N ARG A 276 26.47 -7.11 10.85
CA ARG A 276 27.43 -6.14 10.35
C ARG A 276 28.15 -5.52 11.56
N SER A 277 29.49 -5.55 11.53
CA SER A 277 30.37 -5.06 12.62
C SER A 277 30.26 -5.85 13.92
N THR A 278 31.10 -5.53 14.90
CA THR A 278 30.99 -6.09 16.25
C THR A 278 30.10 -5.22 17.15
N ALA A 279 29.48 -5.82 18.18
CA ALA A 279 28.66 -5.07 19.14
C ALA A 279 29.44 -3.94 19.83
N ALA A 280 30.74 -4.18 20.11
CA ALA A 280 31.63 -3.20 20.71
C ALA A 280 31.91 -2.01 19.78
N GLU A 281 32.16 -2.25 18.49
CA GLU A 281 32.37 -1.17 17.50
C GLU A 281 31.13 -0.29 17.36
N VAL A 282 29.93 -0.90 17.30
CA VAL A 282 28.68 -0.13 17.20
C VAL A 282 28.43 0.68 18.48
N ALA A 283 28.63 0.09 19.67
CA ALA A 283 28.49 0.82 20.93
C ALA A 283 29.49 1.98 21.05
N ALA A 284 30.76 1.77 20.68
CA ALA A 284 31.78 2.82 20.66
C ALA A 284 31.43 3.94 19.66
N GLY A 285 30.96 3.61 18.45
CA GLY A 285 30.50 4.60 17.47
C GLY A 285 29.33 5.44 17.96
N LEU A 286 28.37 4.82 18.65
CA LEU A 286 27.25 5.53 19.28
C LEU A 286 27.70 6.45 20.41
N LYS A 287 28.66 6.02 21.24
CA LYS A 287 29.23 6.86 22.29
C LYS A 287 29.97 8.07 21.73
N GLN A 288 30.76 7.87 20.67
CA GLN A 288 31.38 9.00 19.95
C GLN A 288 30.33 9.97 19.41
N THR A 289 29.15 9.45 19.01
CA THR A 289 28.03 10.28 18.56
C THR A 289 27.41 11.06 19.72
N GLU A 290 27.16 10.45 20.89
CA GLU A 290 26.69 11.16 22.09
C GLU A 290 27.69 12.23 22.55
N GLU A 291 28.99 11.93 22.55
CA GLU A 291 30.03 12.90 22.89
C GLU A 291 30.08 14.06 21.88
N LYS A 292 29.93 13.78 20.58
CA LYS A 292 29.81 14.81 19.54
C LYS A 292 28.55 15.66 19.76
N GLU A 293 27.39 15.04 20.01
CA GLU A 293 26.13 15.74 20.31
C GLU A 293 26.26 16.63 21.57
N ALA A 294 26.92 16.13 22.62
CA ALA A 294 27.17 16.89 23.84
C ALA A 294 28.06 18.12 23.57
N ARG A 295 29.13 17.97 22.78
CA ARG A 295 29.98 19.10 22.35
C ARG A 295 29.21 20.11 21.50
N VAL A 296 28.36 19.63 20.58
CA VAL A 296 27.48 20.49 19.78
C VAL A 296 26.51 21.25 20.69
N ALA A 297 25.91 20.58 21.68
CA ALA A 297 25.01 21.19 22.64
C ALA A 297 25.70 22.26 23.50
N GLU A 298 26.91 22.00 23.98
CA GLU A 298 27.72 22.97 24.72
C GLU A 298 28.05 24.20 23.86
N ARG A 299 28.50 23.99 22.62
CA ARG A 299 28.75 25.08 21.67
C ARG A 299 27.47 25.87 21.36
N ARG A 300 26.34 25.17 21.21
CA ARG A 300 25.03 25.78 21.00
C ARG A 300 24.64 26.67 22.17
N GLN A 301 24.77 26.20 23.41
CA GLN A 301 24.50 26.99 24.60
C GLN A 301 25.41 28.23 24.67
N LYS A 302 26.71 28.06 24.41
CA LYS A 302 27.68 29.18 24.35
C LYS A 302 27.29 30.22 23.28
N LEU A 303 26.90 29.76 22.09
CA LEU A 303 26.48 30.64 21.00
C LEU A 303 25.16 31.35 21.32
N VAL A 304 24.15 30.64 21.83
CA VAL A 304 22.86 31.22 22.22
C VAL A 304 23.07 32.30 23.27
N LYS A 305 23.82 32.01 24.34
CA LYS A 305 24.14 33.00 25.37
C LYS A 305 24.79 34.26 24.79
N ARG A 306 25.73 34.09 23.84
CA ARG A 306 26.38 35.24 23.21
C ARG A 306 25.45 36.03 22.27
N LEU A 307 24.56 35.35 21.55
CA LEU A 307 23.53 36.00 20.73
C LEU A 307 22.50 36.75 21.60
N ASP A 308 22.16 36.22 22.78
CA ASP A 308 21.31 36.89 23.78
C ASP A 308 21.97 38.19 24.27
N GLU A 309 23.25 38.13 24.66
CA GLU A 309 24.02 39.31 25.11
C GLU A 309 24.09 40.43 24.06
N GLU A 310 24.06 40.08 22.78
CA GLU A 310 24.12 41.03 21.65
C GLU A 310 22.73 41.45 21.14
N GLY A 311 21.64 41.01 21.79
CA GLY A 311 20.27 41.33 21.38
C GLY A 311 19.89 40.76 20.01
N LEU A 312 20.49 39.63 19.63
CA LEU A 312 20.27 38.94 18.35
C LEU A 312 19.34 37.72 18.47
N SER A 313 19.01 37.29 19.69
CA SER A 313 18.20 36.10 19.93
C SER A 313 16.68 36.30 19.79
N GLY A 314 16.18 37.51 20.08
CA GLY A 314 14.74 37.80 20.14
C GLY A 314 14.04 37.93 18.78
N SER A 315 14.77 38.13 17.68
CA SER A 315 14.15 38.44 16.38
C SER A 315 13.72 37.20 15.59
N THR A 316 14.40 36.05 15.73
CA THR A 316 13.93 34.76 15.20
C THR A 316 14.78 33.61 15.75
N THR A 317 14.27 32.92 16.77
CA THR A 317 15.05 32.04 17.65
C THR A 317 15.71 30.84 16.94
N MET A 318 15.39 30.57 15.67
CA MET A 318 15.96 29.49 14.85
C MET A 318 16.68 29.95 13.58
N GLN A 319 16.56 31.21 13.13
CA GLN A 319 17.11 31.59 11.81
C GLN A 319 18.64 31.66 11.78
N TRP A 320 19.29 31.90 12.91
CA TRP A 320 20.75 31.88 12.99
C TRP A 320 21.33 30.47 12.81
N LEU A 321 20.56 29.40 13.07
CA LEU A 321 21.00 28.00 12.82
C LEU A 321 21.19 27.70 11.33
N VAL A 322 20.56 28.50 10.46
CA VAL A 322 20.67 28.36 8.99
C VAL A 322 21.90 29.10 8.45
N LEU A 323 22.55 29.95 9.26
CA LEU A 323 23.77 30.64 8.84
C LEU A 323 24.91 29.62 8.66
N PRO A 324 25.60 29.61 7.50
CA PRO A 324 26.72 28.68 7.27
C PRO A 324 27.81 28.75 8.33
N ALA A 325 28.11 29.95 8.84
CA ALA A 325 29.06 30.14 9.93
C ALA A 325 28.61 29.45 11.23
N ALA A 326 27.32 29.52 11.57
CA ALA A 326 26.77 28.86 12.76
C ALA A 326 26.81 27.34 12.62
N GLN A 327 26.48 26.81 11.44
CA GLN A 327 26.53 25.37 11.17
C GLN A 327 27.95 24.82 11.30
N ARG A 328 28.93 25.48 10.67
CA ARG A 328 30.36 25.12 10.78
C ARG A 328 30.86 25.19 12.22
N PHE A 329 30.51 26.25 12.95
CA PHE A 329 30.85 26.38 14.37
C PHE A 329 30.25 25.26 15.22
N LEU A 330 28.96 24.93 15.03
CA LEU A 330 28.29 23.85 15.77
C LEU A 330 28.93 22.49 15.46
N ALA A 331 29.14 22.18 14.19
CA ALA A 331 29.86 20.98 13.74
C ALA A 331 31.30 20.92 14.31
N GLY A 332 31.90 22.08 14.58
CA GLY A 332 33.30 22.19 15.01
C GLY A 332 34.28 22.08 13.87
N GLU A 333 33.81 22.37 12.67
CA GLU A 333 34.58 22.35 11.45
C GLU A 333 35.17 23.73 11.19
N GLY A 334 36.49 23.80 11.02
CA GLY A 334 37.20 25.02 10.65
C GLY A 334 37.59 25.95 11.80
N LYS A 335 37.98 27.18 11.44
CA LYS A 335 38.43 28.24 12.36
C LYS A 335 37.29 29.17 12.81
N GLU A 336 36.04 28.78 12.58
CA GLU A 336 34.88 29.60 12.95
C GLU A 336 34.81 29.73 14.47
N THR A 337 34.62 30.97 14.93
CA THR A 337 34.56 31.29 16.36
C THR A 337 33.16 31.82 16.68
N VAL A 338 32.79 31.87 17.96
CA VAL A 338 31.53 32.51 18.36
C VAL A 338 31.45 33.95 17.82
N ALA A 339 32.58 34.66 17.78
CA ALA A 339 32.65 36.02 17.24
C ALA A 339 32.36 36.09 15.73
N SER A 340 32.84 35.14 14.92
CA SER A 340 32.53 35.12 13.48
C SER A 340 31.06 34.83 13.22
N VAL A 341 30.44 33.93 13.99
CA VAL A 341 29.00 33.66 13.91
C VAL A 341 28.18 34.88 14.29
N VAL A 342 28.56 35.58 15.37
CA VAL A 342 27.90 36.82 15.80
C VAL A 342 28.03 37.91 14.73
N ALA A 343 29.21 38.08 14.13
CA ALA A 343 29.41 39.04 13.04
C ALA A 343 28.54 38.72 11.82
N ALA A 344 28.45 37.43 11.44
CA ALA A 344 27.55 36.98 10.37
C ALA A 344 26.08 37.22 10.71
N ALA A 345 25.67 36.95 11.96
CA ALA A 345 24.32 37.21 12.44
C ALA A 345 23.97 38.71 12.44
N LYS A 346 24.91 39.59 12.84
CA LYS A 346 24.75 41.06 12.74
C LYS A 346 24.59 41.50 11.29
N LYS A 347 25.42 40.98 10.38
CA LYS A 347 25.31 41.27 8.95
C LYS A 347 23.96 40.84 8.37
N GLU A 348 23.49 39.64 8.73
CA GLU A 348 22.19 39.15 8.28
C GLU A 348 21.02 39.94 8.89
N LYS A 349 21.11 40.34 10.16
CA LYS A 349 20.13 41.23 10.80
C LYS A 349 20.06 42.57 10.07
N ALA A 350 21.20 43.23 9.83
CA ALA A 350 21.26 44.48 9.09
C ALA A 350 20.70 44.34 7.65
N LYS A 351 20.99 43.21 6.99
CA LYS A 351 20.40 42.89 5.68
C LYS A 351 18.88 42.79 5.75
N LYS A 352 18.33 42.10 6.75
CA LYS A 352 16.88 41.95 6.96
C LYS A 352 16.20 43.25 7.34
N GLU A 353 16.82 44.06 8.20
CA GLU A 353 16.33 45.41 8.52
C GLU A 353 16.29 46.28 7.26
N GLY A 354 17.32 46.22 6.42
CA GLY A 354 17.32 46.90 5.12
C GLY A 354 16.25 46.37 4.16
N GLN A 355 16.01 45.05 4.14
CA GLN A 355 14.91 44.44 3.37
C GLN A 355 13.54 44.92 3.88
N ALA A 356 13.33 44.93 5.20
CA ALA A 356 12.09 45.37 5.83
C ALA A 356 11.83 46.86 5.58
N GLN A 357 12.86 47.70 5.67
CA GLN A 357 12.78 49.13 5.33
C GLN A 357 12.41 49.34 3.86
N ARG A 358 13.06 48.63 2.93
CA ARG A 358 12.73 48.71 1.50
C ARG A 358 11.33 48.20 1.21
N GLN A 359 10.91 47.13 1.85
CA GLN A 359 9.57 46.58 1.73
C GLN A 359 8.51 47.56 2.26
N ALA A 360 8.74 48.17 3.42
CA ALA A 360 7.86 49.18 3.99
C ALA A 360 7.77 50.42 3.09
N ALA A 361 8.90 50.91 2.57
CA ALA A 361 8.92 52.05 1.64
C ALA A 361 8.19 51.75 0.32
N LEU A 362 8.33 50.53 -0.22
CA LEU A 362 7.60 50.11 -1.40
C LEU A 362 6.10 49.97 -1.13
N HIS A 363 5.73 49.40 0.02
CA HIS A 363 4.34 49.26 0.45
C HIS A 363 3.67 50.63 0.62
N GLU A 364 4.28 51.54 1.38
CA GLU A 364 3.82 52.93 1.56
C GLU A 364 3.66 53.64 0.21
N ARG A 365 4.61 53.46 -0.72
CA ARG A 365 4.50 54.08 -2.04
C ARG A 365 3.35 53.51 -2.87
N LEU A 366 3.15 52.19 -2.87
CA LEU A 366 2.03 51.56 -3.57
C LEU A 366 0.68 51.97 -2.99
N GLU A 367 0.60 52.14 -1.67
CA GLU A 367 -0.59 52.60 -0.96
C GLU A 367 -0.92 54.07 -1.29
N LEU A 368 0.08 54.96 -1.26
CA LEU A 368 -0.07 56.37 -1.65
C LEU A 368 -0.57 56.56 -3.10
N GLU A 369 -0.26 55.61 -3.98
CA GLU A 369 -0.70 55.65 -5.38
C GLU A 369 -2.00 54.88 -5.64
N GLY A 370 -2.63 54.31 -4.61
CA GLY A 370 -3.85 53.50 -4.76
C GLY A 370 -3.63 52.16 -5.49
N LEU A 371 -2.38 51.78 -5.71
CA LEU A 371 -2.01 50.52 -6.39
C LEU A 371 -2.10 49.30 -5.46
N TRP A 372 -2.35 49.54 -4.17
CA TRP A 372 -2.51 48.52 -3.14
C TRP A 372 -3.98 48.10 -2.92
N GLU A 373 -4.94 48.67 -3.64
CA GLU A 373 -6.34 48.26 -3.52
C GLU A 373 -6.57 46.86 -4.14
N GLY A 374 -7.32 46.00 -3.44
CA GLY A 374 -7.68 44.66 -3.93
C GLY A 374 -6.70 43.53 -3.56
N VAL A 375 -5.77 43.74 -2.63
CA VAL A 375 -4.93 42.67 -2.08
C VAL A 375 -5.81 41.66 -1.31
N PRO A 376 -5.79 40.36 -1.67
CA PRO A 376 -6.56 39.37 -0.92
C PRO A 376 -6.06 39.23 0.52
N GLU A 377 -6.99 39.16 1.49
CA GLU A 377 -6.69 39.05 2.93
C GLU A 377 -5.81 37.84 3.32
N TRP A 378 -5.75 36.82 2.46
CA TRP A 378 -4.99 35.59 2.68
C TRP A 378 -3.50 35.69 2.30
N TYR A 379 -3.04 36.80 1.72
CA TYR A 379 -1.63 37.07 1.49
C TYR A 379 -1.03 37.96 2.58
N THR A 380 0.19 37.63 3.02
CA THR A 380 0.99 38.62 3.74
C THR A 380 1.45 39.72 2.79
N THR A 381 1.60 40.96 3.29
CA THR A 381 2.14 42.09 2.52
C THR A 381 3.44 41.74 1.80
N ALA A 382 4.32 40.96 2.45
CA ALA A 382 5.59 40.53 1.90
C ALA A 382 5.42 39.59 0.69
N GLU A 383 4.55 38.60 0.81
CA GLU A 383 4.29 37.62 -0.25
C GLU A 383 3.60 38.28 -1.44
N TYR A 384 2.59 39.11 -1.18
CA TYR A 384 1.87 39.80 -2.25
C TYR A 384 2.84 40.66 -3.08
N ILE A 385 3.71 41.42 -2.41
CA ILE A 385 4.73 42.24 -3.09
C ILE A 385 5.66 41.38 -3.93
N LYS A 386 6.14 40.28 -3.34
CA LYS A 386 7.13 39.40 -3.95
C LYS A 386 6.61 38.73 -5.23
N TYR A 387 5.35 38.30 -5.24
CA TYR A 387 4.79 37.51 -6.34
C TYR A 387 4.13 38.34 -7.45
N ASN A 388 3.55 39.51 -7.12
CA ASN A 388 2.73 40.25 -8.08
C ASN A 388 3.46 41.43 -8.74
N PHE A 389 4.59 41.87 -8.18
CA PHE A 389 5.31 43.03 -8.72
C PHE A 389 6.68 42.62 -9.27
N PRO A 390 6.83 42.55 -10.60
CA PRO A 390 8.13 42.30 -11.23
C PRO A 390 9.18 43.29 -10.73
N GLY A 391 10.38 42.81 -10.41
CA GLY A 391 11.47 43.63 -9.88
C GLY A 391 11.42 43.91 -8.37
N ALA A 392 10.27 43.79 -7.70
CA ALA A 392 10.16 44.02 -6.26
C ALA A 392 11.01 43.06 -5.43
N SER A 393 11.12 41.79 -5.86
CA SER A 393 12.00 40.82 -5.21
C SER A 393 13.47 41.25 -5.24
N SER A 394 13.97 41.76 -6.38
CA SER A 394 15.35 42.22 -6.54
C SER A 394 15.61 43.48 -5.71
N TYR A 395 14.70 44.45 -5.78
CA TYR A 395 14.76 45.68 -4.99
C TYR A 395 14.75 45.39 -3.49
N ILE A 396 13.82 44.57 -2.99
CA ILE A 396 13.78 44.20 -1.58
C ILE A 396 15.06 43.46 -1.21
N ALA A 397 15.45 42.42 -1.95
CA ALA A 397 16.58 41.56 -1.57
C ALA A 397 17.94 42.28 -1.56
N SER A 398 18.21 43.09 -2.59
CA SER A 398 19.54 43.63 -2.89
C SER A 398 19.60 45.16 -2.96
N GLY A 399 18.46 45.83 -3.12
CA GLY A 399 18.39 47.26 -3.43
C GLY A 399 18.57 47.60 -4.91
N GLU A 400 18.73 46.60 -5.78
CA GLU A 400 18.81 46.80 -7.24
C GLU A 400 17.43 47.18 -7.81
N GLY A 401 17.41 48.25 -8.62
CA GLY A 401 16.18 48.85 -9.16
C GLY A 401 15.72 50.08 -8.38
N SER A 402 14.65 50.71 -8.83
CA SER A 402 14.02 51.84 -8.16
C SER A 402 12.57 51.53 -7.82
N ILE A 403 12.06 52.12 -6.73
CA ILE A 403 10.63 52.06 -6.39
C ILE A 403 9.79 52.57 -7.57
N ASP A 404 10.22 53.65 -8.22
CA ASP A 404 9.50 54.25 -9.35
C ASP A 404 9.34 53.29 -10.54
N SER A 405 10.39 52.53 -10.87
CA SER A 405 10.34 51.54 -11.96
C SER A 405 9.38 50.38 -11.64
N ILE A 406 9.34 49.95 -10.38
CA ILE A 406 8.40 48.92 -9.93
C ILE A 406 6.98 49.46 -10.05
N VAL A 407 6.73 50.64 -9.51
CA VAL A 407 5.43 51.33 -9.55
C VAL A 407 4.93 51.51 -10.99
N GLU A 408 5.78 51.95 -11.92
CA GLU A 408 5.43 52.07 -13.33
C GLU A 408 5.02 50.72 -13.95
N THR A 409 5.74 49.65 -13.60
CA THR A 409 5.41 48.29 -14.01
C THR A 409 4.06 47.83 -13.45
N VAL A 410 3.76 48.17 -12.19
CA VAL A 410 2.46 47.87 -11.56
C VAL A 410 1.33 48.60 -12.27
N ARG A 411 1.49 49.89 -12.58
CA ARG A 411 0.49 50.68 -13.33
C ARG A 411 0.21 50.05 -14.69
N ALA A 412 1.25 49.73 -15.46
CA ALA A 412 1.11 49.07 -16.75
C ALA A 412 0.41 47.70 -16.65
N ALA A 413 0.66 46.95 -15.56
CA ALA A 413 -0.01 45.69 -15.30
C ALA A 413 -1.50 45.87 -14.95
N GLN A 414 -1.85 46.87 -14.12
CA GLN A 414 -3.24 47.19 -13.78
C GLN A 414 -4.02 47.68 -15.01
N GLU A 415 -3.44 48.55 -15.84
CA GLU A 415 -4.06 48.98 -17.11
C GLU A 415 -4.33 47.78 -18.02
N LYS A 416 -3.34 46.88 -18.15
CA LYS A 416 -3.50 45.64 -18.93
C LYS A 416 -4.56 44.71 -18.33
N GLN A 417 -4.68 44.63 -17.01
CA GLN A 417 -5.71 43.85 -16.34
C GLN A 417 -7.09 44.46 -16.52
N ALA A 418 -7.25 45.78 -16.36
CA ALA A 418 -8.49 46.49 -16.62
C ALA A 418 -8.95 46.28 -18.08
N ALA A 419 -8.03 46.38 -19.05
CA ALA A 419 -8.32 46.08 -20.45
C ALA A 419 -8.75 44.62 -20.68
N ARG A 420 -8.14 43.65 -19.97
CA ARG A 420 -8.55 42.24 -20.01
C ARG A 420 -9.92 42.01 -19.39
N GLU A 421 -10.23 42.66 -18.28
CA GLU A 421 -11.53 42.56 -17.61
C GLU A 421 -12.63 43.21 -18.44
N GLU A 422 -12.35 44.33 -19.10
CA GLU A 422 -13.27 44.95 -20.05
C GLU A 422 -13.49 44.05 -21.27
N ALA A 423 -12.42 43.51 -21.86
CA ALA A 423 -12.53 42.54 -22.95
C ALA A 423 -13.29 41.26 -22.52
N ALA A 424 -13.11 40.79 -21.29
CA ALA A 424 -13.85 39.66 -20.73
C ALA A 424 -15.34 40.01 -20.51
N ARG A 425 -15.64 41.22 -20.04
CA ARG A 425 -17.02 41.74 -19.94
C ARG A 425 -17.68 41.82 -21.31
N GLN A 426 -17.00 42.38 -22.30
CA GLN A 426 -17.48 42.43 -23.69
C GLN A 426 -17.70 41.02 -24.26
N ARG A 427 -16.76 40.08 -24.05
CA ARG A 427 -16.92 38.68 -24.45
C ARG A 427 -18.13 38.03 -23.78
N LYS A 428 -18.35 38.29 -22.48
CA LYS A 428 -19.50 37.76 -21.74
C LYS A 428 -20.82 38.32 -22.28
N LEU A 429 -20.88 39.61 -22.60
CA LEU A 429 -22.04 40.22 -23.25
C LEU A 429 -22.31 39.57 -24.61
N ALA A 430 -21.28 39.41 -25.46
CA ALA A 430 -21.41 38.77 -26.77
C ALA A 430 -21.86 37.29 -26.66
N VAL A 431 -21.35 36.55 -25.67
CA VAL A 431 -21.79 35.17 -25.36
C VAL A 431 -23.25 35.14 -24.95
N ASN A 432 -23.71 36.08 -24.11
CA ASN A 432 -25.11 36.17 -23.70
C ASN A 432 -26.01 36.52 -24.88
N GLU A 433 -25.65 37.50 -25.72
CA GLU A 433 -26.41 37.84 -26.93
C GLU A 433 -26.53 36.66 -27.89
N ARG A 434 -25.45 35.88 -28.08
CA ARG A 434 -25.50 34.65 -28.89
C ARG A 434 -26.37 33.57 -28.26
N ARG A 435 -26.30 33.42 -26.94
CA ARG A 435 -27.18 32.51 -26.20
C ARG A 435 -28.65 32.88 -26.38
N ASP A 436 -28.98 34.16 -26.27
CA ASP A 436 -30.36 34.64 -26.43
C ASP A 436 -30.86 34.42 -27.87
N ARG A 437 -30.01 34.66 -28.88
CA ARG A 437 -30.33 34.31 -30.28
C ARG A 437 -30.56 32.82 -30.48
N ALA A 438 -29.68 31.98 -29.95
CA ALA A 438 -29.82 30.53 -30.04
C ALA A 438 -31.11 30.04 -29.37
N LEU A 439 -31.46 30.58 -28.19
CA LEU A 439 -32.72 30.25 -27.51
C LEU A 439 -33.94 30.71 -28.32
N ALA A 440 -33.90 31.91 -28.89
CA ALA A 440 -34.97 32.40 -29.76
C ALA A 440 -35.15 31.55 -31.02
N ALA A 441 -34.06 31.07 -31.63
CA ALA A 441 -34.12 30.16 -32.79
C ALA A 441 -34.75 28.80 -32.42
N LEU A 442 -34.42 28.26 -31.24
CA LEU A 442 -35.02 27.03 -30.72
C LEU A 442 -36.51 27.21 -30.38
N GLU A 443 -36.88 28.33 -29.75
CA GLU A 443 -38.27 28.67 -29.45
C GLU A 443 -39.10 28.85 -30.74
N ALA A 444 -38.55 29.52 -31.75
CA ALA A 444 -39.18 29.66 -33.06
C ALA A 444 -39.38 28.31 -33.79
N ALA A 445 -38.50 27.33 -33.53
CA ALA A 445 -38.64 25.96 -34.01
C ALA A 445 -39.61 25.11 -33.16
N GLY A 446 -40.24 25.69 -32.13
CA GLY A 446 -41.15 24.99 -31.21
C GLY A 446 -40.45 24.07 -30.22
N ILE A 447 -39.15 24.23 -30.01
CA ILE A 447 -38.36 23.42 -29.09
C ILE A 447 -38.28 24.14 -27.74
N ASP A 448 -38.97 23.60 -26.74
CA ASP A 448 -38.89 24.10 -25.35
C ASP A 448 -37.56 23.68 -24.71
N TRP A 449 -36.51 24.48 -24.96
CA TRP A 449 -35.20 24.31 -24.34
C TRP A 449 -35.18 24.97 -22.96
N THR A 450 -35.55 24.22 -21.93
CA THR A 450 -35.59 24.63 -20.51
C THR A 450 -34.22 24.97 -19.88
N GLY A 451 -33.19 25.25 -20.67
CA GLY A 451 -31.87 25.66 -20.18
C GLY A 451 -31.02 24.50 -19.65
N ARG A 452 -31.30 23.26 -20.08
CA ARG A 452 -30.35 22.15 -19.90
C ARG A 452 -29.01 22.56 -20.53
N SER A 453 -27.93 22.15 -19.85
CA SER A 453 -26.54 22.46 -20.16
C SER A 453 -26.30 22.68 -21.66
N ILE A 454 -26.00 23.94 -22.05
CA ILE A 454 -25.58 24.30 -23.42
C ILE A 454 -24.38 23.44 -23.86
N TYR A 455 -23.63 22.89 -22.91
CA TYR A 455 -22.48 22.03 -23.12
C TYR A 455 -22.86 20.62 -23.61
N ASP A 456 -24.13 20.23 -23.61
CA ASP A 456 -24.56 18.90 -24.07
C ASP A 456 -24.70 18.81 -25.59
N VAL A 457 -24.76 19.95 -26.29
CA VAL A 457 -24.84 20.06 -27.75
C VAL A 457 -23.58 20.77 -28.24
N PRO A 458 -22.60 20.06 -28.80
CA PRO A 458 -21.32 20.63 -29.23
C PRO A 458 -21.48 21.84 -30.17
N GLU A 459 -22.45 21.80 -31.07
CA GLU A 459 -22.75 22.86 -32.04
C GLU A 459 -23.27 24.12 -31.35
N LEU A 460 -24.16 23.96 -30.36
CA LEU A 460 -24.69 25.05 -29.54
C LEU A 460 -23.60 25.68 -28.68
N PHE A 461 -22.73 24.86 -28.08
CA PHE A 461 -21.58 25.33 -27.32
C PHE A 461 -20.61 26.12 -28.20
N SER A 462 -20.26 25.57 -29.37
CA SER A 462 -19.33 26.20 -30.33
C SER A 462 -19.87 27.55 -30.82
N PHE A 463 -21.16 27.62 -31.14
CA PHE A 463 -21.81 28.85 -31.55
C PHE A 463 -21.78 29.89 -30.42
N VAL A 464 -22.18 29.52 -29.20
CA VAL A 464 -22.29 30.45 -28.07
C VAL A 464 -20.92 30.93 -27.58
N HIS A 465 -19.95 30.04 -27.40
CA HIS A 465 -18.68 30.35 -26.72
C HIS A 465 -17.48 30.59 -27.64
N GLU A 466 -17.49 30.02 -28.85
CA GLU A 466 -16.33 30.00 -29.77
C GLU A 466 -16.56 30.80 -31.06
N GLU A 467 -17.78 31.31 -31.29
CA GLU A 467 -18.16 31.99 -32.54
C GLU A 467 -17.99 31.11 -33.79
N MET A 468 -18.15 29.80 -33.61
CA MET A 468 -18.06 28.82 -34.69
C MET A 468 -19.42 28.16 -34.97
N GLY A 469 -19.76 28.02 -36.26
CA GLY A 469 -21.03 27.43 -36.71
C GLY A 469 -22.07 28.49 -37.11
N ASN A 470 -23.15 28.05 -37.73
CA ASN A 470 -24.26 28.91 -38.13
C ASN A 470 -25.48 28.66 -37.24
N GLU A 471 -26.33 29.69 -37.10
CA GLU A 471 -27.59 29.61 -36.36
C GLU A 471 -28.53 28.53 -36.94
N GLU A 472 -28.45 28.29 -38.26
CA GLU A 472 -29.21 27.27 -38.98
C GLU A 472 -28.87 25.82 -38.57
N ASP A 473 -27.65 25.58 -38.06
CA ASP A 473 -27.19 24.25 -37.66
C ASP A 473 -27.68 23.87 -36.25
N LEU A 474 -28.15 24.85 -35.46
CA LEU A 474 -28.53 24.65 -34.06
C LEU A 474 -29.80 23.80 -33.90
N VAL A 475 -30.83 24.10 -34.70
CA VAL A 475 -32.12 23.41 -34.61
C VAL A 475 -31.97 21.92 -34.96
N PRO A 476 -31.33 21.52 -36.07
CA PRO A 476 -31.08 20.11 -36.37
C PRO A 476 -30.26 19.39 -35.29
N ALA A 477 -29.21 20.02 -34.76
CA ALA A 477 -28.36 19.42 -33.72
C ALA A 477 -29.12 19.18 -32.41
N VAL A 478 -29.93 20.17 -31.98
CA VAL A 478 -30.77 20.03 -30.78
C VAL A 478 -31.86 18.98 -30.99
N GLN A 479 -32.50 18.94 -32.16
CA GLN A 479 -33.49 17.90 -32.50
C GLN A 479 -32.86 16.51 -32.48
N ALA A 480 -31.68 16.33 -33.05
CA ALA A 480 -30.95 15.06 -33.02
C ALA A 480 -30.65 14.60 -31.59
N LEU A 481 -30.20 15.51 -30.71
CA LEU A 481 -29.98 15.17 -29.29
C LEU A 481 -31.29 14.84 -28.56
N LEU A 482 -32.37 15.58 -28.81
CA LEU A 482 -33.67 15.30 -28.20
C LEU A 482 -34.20 13.94 -28.62
N GLN A 483 -34.09 13.61 -29.91
CA GLN A 483 -34.42 12.30 -30.45
C GLN A 483 -33.55 11.21 -29.79
N GLU A 484 -32.23 11.39 -29.73
CA GLU A 484 -31.33 10.44 -29.07
C GLU A 484 -31.73 10.22 -27.60
N ARG A 485 -32.10 11.29 -26.88
CA ARG A 485 -32.56 11.21 -25.49
C ARG A 485 -33.90 10.50 -25.34
N GLU A 486 -34.83 10.69 -26.27
CA GLU A 486 -36.08 9.94 -26.29
C GLU A 486 -35.82 8.46 -26.53
N GLU A 487 -34.99 8.12 -27.51
CA GLU A 487 -34.57 6.73 -27.73
C GLU A 487 -33.84 6.15 -26.50
N GLN A 488 -32.98 6.92 -25.83
CA GLN A 488 -32.34 6.49 -24.57
C GLN A 488 -33.37 6.26 -23.46
N LYS A 489 -34.42 7.08 -23.35
CA LYS A 489 -35.52 6.86 -22.38
C LYS A 489 -36.31 5.60 -22.71
N GLU A 490 -36.62 5.37 -23.98
CA GLU A 490 -37.28 4.14 -24.43
C GLU A 490 -36.43 2.91 -24.12
N ARG A 491 -35.13 2.97 -24.42
CA ARG A 491 -34.16 1.91 -24.08
C ARG A 491 -34.08 1.66 -22.57
N ARG A 492 -34.10 2.70 -21.74
CA ARG A 492 -34.17 2.56 -20.27
C ARG A 492 -35.46 1.88 -19.82
N SER A 493 -36.60 2.33 -20.34
CA SER A 493 -37.91 1.74 -20.05
C SER A 493 -37.97 0.26 -20.47
N HIS A 494 -37.39 -0.08 -21.62
CA HIS A 494 -37.23 -1.44 -22.10
C HIS A 494 -36.38 -2.28 -21.14
N VAL A 495 -35.20 -1.81 -20.76
CA VAL A 495 -34.33 -2.47 -19.77
C VAL A 495 -35.05 -2.66 -18.44
N GLU A 496 -35.72 -1.64 -17.91
CA GLU A 496 -36.48 -1.73 -16.66
C GLU A 496 -37.59 -2.78 -16.74
N THR A 497 -38.28 -2.86 -17.88
CA THR A 497 -39.33 -3.86 -18.13
C THR A 497 -38.73 -5.27 -18.21
N LEU A 498 -37.65 -5.45 -18.97
CA LEU A 498 -36.92 -6.72 -19.05
C LEU A 498 -36.47 -7.23 -17.67
N LEU A 499 -35.91 -6.33 -16.85
CA LEU A 499 -35.45 -6.68 -15.52
C LEU A 499 -36.60 -7.00 -14.58
N ARG A 500 -37.70 -6.24 -14.65
CA ARG A 500 -38.92 -6.51 -13.90
C ARG A 500 -39.48 -7.89 -14.24
N ASP A 501 -39.60 -8.21 -15.53
CA ASP A 501 -40.12 -9.50 -16.02
C ASP A 501 -39.22 -10.67 -15.63
N ALA A 502 -37.91 -10.43 -15.52
CA ALA A 502 -36.93 -11.43 -15.06
C ALA A 502 -36.82 -11.53 -13.52
N GLY A 503 -37.57 -10.74 -12.75
CA GLY A 503 -37.49 -10.72 -11.28
C GLY A 503 -36.21 -10.09 -10.73
N LEU A 504 -35.59 -9.18 -11.48
CA LEU A 504 -34.33 -8.50 -11.16
C LEU A 504 -34.51 -7.00 -10.87
N SER A 505 -35.73 -6.57 -10.52
CA SER A 505 -36.04 -5.15 -10.25
C SER A 505 -35.29 -4.56 -9.05
N GLU A 506 -34.79 -5.41 -8.14
CA GLU A 506 -34.08 -5.01 -6.92
C GLU A 506 -32.58 -4.78 -7.13
N VAL A 507 -32.04 -5.07 -8.32
CA VAL A 507 -30.63 -4.81 -8.60
C VAL A 507 -30.40 -3.30 -8.58
N HIS A 508 -29.74 -2.80 -7.54
CA HIS A 508 -29.37 -1.39 -7.46
C HIS A 508 -28.22 -1.07 -8.42
N GLY A 509 -28.34 0.03 -9.14
CA GLY A 509 -27.27 0.51 -10.02
C GLY A 509 -27.15 -0.23 -11.36
N VAL A 510 -28.24 -0.82 -11.87
CA VAL A 510 -28.24 -1.51 -13.18
C VAL A 510 -27.74 -0.62 -14.32
N ASN A 511 -28.03 0.68 -14.25
CA ASN A 511 -27.53 1.66 -15.22
C ASN A 511 -25.99 1.81 -15.22
N TYR A 512 -25.28 1.27 -14.23
CA TYR A 512 -23.81 1.25 -14.15
C TYR A 512 -23.21 -0.09 -14.58
N ILE A 513 -24.02 -1.11 -14.86
CA ILE A 513 -23.54 -2.35 -15.48
C ILE A 513 -23.08 -1.99 -16.88
N GLY A 514 -21.79 -2.21 -17.19
CA GLY A 514 -21.17 -1.71 -18.43
C GLY A 514 -21.93 -2.06 -19.71
N VAL A 515 -22.48 -3.28 -19.79
CA VAL A 515 -23.29 -3.74 -20.93
C VAL A 515 -24.63 -3.00 -21.01
N VAL A 516 -25.31 -2.81 -19.87
CA VAL A 516 -26.59 -2.08 -19.81
C VAL A 516 -26.40 -0.61 -20.13
N HIS A 517 -25.38 0.03 -19.56
CA HIS A 517 -25.02 1.41 -19.88
C HIS A 517 -24.72 1.57 -21.37
N HIS A 518 -23.94 0.66 -21.94
CA HIS A 518 -23.60 0.69 -23.37
C HIS A 518 -24.84 0.55 -24.25
N TYR A 519 -25.75 -0.39 -23.95
CA TYR A 519 -27.03 -0.53 -24.64
C TYR A 519 -27.89 0.73 -24.53
N ILE A 520 -28.02 1.32 -23.34
CA ILE A 520 -28.78 2.56 -23.15
C ILE A 520 -28.20 3.67 -24.03
N MET A 521 -26.88 3.83 -24.07
CA MET A 521 -26.23 4.90 -24.82
C MET A 521 -26.25 4.69 -26.34
N THR A 522 -26.00 3.47 -26.81
CA THR A 522 -25.76 3.19 -28.24
C THR A 522 -26.87 2.43 -28.95
N GLY A 523 -27.74 1.75 -28.19
CA GLY A 523 -28.70 0.77 -28.73
C GLY A 523 -28.08 -0.56 -29.14
N GLU A 524 -26.75 -0.73 -29.04
CA GLU A 524 -26.07 -1.98 -29.38
C GLU A 524 -26.13 -2.98 -28.22
N GLY A 525 -26.67 -4.17 -28.49
CA GLY A 525 -26.80 -5.27 -27.53
C GLY A 525 -28.07 -6.08 -27.73
N ASP A 526 -28.11 -7.30 -27.19
CA ASP A 526 -29.32 -8.12 -27.18
C ASP A 526 -29.86 -8.31 -25.75
N ASP A 527 -31.16 -8.57 -25.65
CA ASP A 527 -31.87 -8.74 -24.37
C ASP A 527 -31.27 -9.90 -23.54
N ALA A 528 -30.74 -10.93 -24.20
CA ALA A 528 -30.14 -12.08 -23.54
C ALA A 528 -28.84 -11.70 -22.81
N ALA A 529 -28.00 -10.87 -23.42
CA ALA A 529 -26.76 -10.35 -22.84
C ALA A 529 -27.05 -9.41 -21.67
N LEU A 530 -28.07 -8.54 -21.80
CA LEU A 530 -28.51 -7.65 -20.74
C LEU A 530 -28.98 -8.44 -19.51
N LEU A 531 -29.85 -9.43 -19.71
CA LEU A 531 -30.33 -10.29 -18.63
C LEU A 531 -29.23 -11.15 -18.02
N ALA A 532 -28.30 -11.68 -18.83
CA ALA A 532 -27.16 -12.44 -18.33
C ALA A 532 -26.24 -11.57 -17.45
N ALA A 533 -25.95 -10.34 -17.87
CA ALA A 533 -25.15 -9.39 -17.10
C ALA A 533 -25.85 -8.99 -15.80
N ALA A 534 -27.15 -8.71 -15.84
CA ALA A 534 -27.93 -8.37 -14.66
C ALA A 534 -28.02 -9.53 -13.65
N ARG A 535 -28.19 -10.77 -14.11
CA ARG A 535 -28.15 -11.97 -13.25
C ARG A 535 -26.79 -12.18 -12.59
N ALA A 536 -25.71 -11.96 -13.35
CA ALA A 536 -24.36 -12.07 -12.83
C ALA A 536 -24.08 -11.03 -11.73
N GLU A 537 -24.54 -9.78 -11.92
CA GLU A 537 -24.38 -8.74 -10.91
C GLU A 537 -25.28 -8.97 -9.70
N HIS A 538 -26.53 -9.44 -9.90
CA HIS A 538 -27.40 -9.87 -8.81
C HIS A 538 -26.77 -11.00 -7.96
N GLU A 539 -26.21 -12.03 -8.61
CA GLU A 539 -25.50 -13.12 -7.91
C GLU A 539 -24.27 -12.60 -7.15
N ARG A 540 -23.55 -11.63 -7.74
CA ARG A 540 -22.41 -10.98 -7.08
C ARG A 540 -22.84 -10.22 -5.83
N HIS A 541 -23.93 -9.44 -5.89
CA HIS A 541 -24.49 -8.76 -4.73
C HIS A 541 -24.94 -9.74 -3.65
N ALA A 542 -25.66 -10.81 -4.02
CA ALA A 542 -26.06 -11.85 -3.08
C ALA A 542 -24.86 -12.50 -2.37
N LYS A 543 -23.75 -12.74 -3.07
CA LYS A 543 -22.49 -13.25 -2.46
C LYS A 543 -21.84 -12.23 -1.52
N LEU A 544 -21.91 -10.94 -1.85
CA LEU A 544 -21.37 -9.88 -0.99
C LEU A 544 -22.20 -9.77 0.29
N ASP A 545 -23.52 -9.86 0.19
CA ASP A 545 -24.43 -9.81 1.34
C ASP A 545 -24.25 -11.04 2.25
N GLN A 546 -24.14 -12.24 1.67
CA GLN A 546 -23.79 -13.45 2.43
C GLN A 546 -22.46 -13.29 3.18
N ARG A 547 -21.42 -12.78 2.51
CA ARG A 547 -20.12 -12.54 3.16
C ARG A 547 -20.21 -11.47 4.25
N ALA A 548 -21.03 -10.44 4.05
CA ALA A 548 -21.27 -9.40 5.05
C ALA A 548 -21.98 -9.99 6.29
N GLN A 549 -22.95 -10.88 6.10
CA GLN A 549 -23.62 -11.61 7.17
C GLN A 549 -22.65 -12.52 7.92
N GLU A 550 -21.85 -13.34 7.22
CA GLU A 550 -20.82 -14.20 7.82
C GLU A 550 -19.81 -13.39 8.66
N LEU A 551 -19.36 -12.24 8.16
CA LEU A 551 -18.47 -11.34 8.89
C LEU A 551 -19.15 -10.69 10.11
N ALA A 552 -20.44 -10.38 10.01
CA ALA A 552 -21.22 -9.84 11.13
C ALA A 552 -21.39 -10.90 12.24
N GLU A 553 -21.73 -12.13 11.88
CA GLU A 553 -21.80 -13.27 12.80
C GLU A 553 -20.44 -13.55 13.45
N GLN A 554 -19.37 -13.55 12.67
CA GLN A 554 -18.01 -13.75 13.20
C GLN A 554 -17.63 -12.64 14.20
N ARG A 555 -17.97 -11.38 13.91
CA ARG A 555 -17.74 -10.26 14.83
C ARG A 555 -18.57 -10.40 16.10
N GLN A 556 -19.82 -10.84 15.99
CA GLN A 556 -20.68 -11.06 17.15
C GLN A 556 -20.13 -12.18 18.04
N LEU A 557 -19.68 -13.30 17.46
CA LEU A 557 -19.02 -14.38 18.19
C LEU A 557 -17.71 -13.91 18.85
N GLN A 558 -16.91 -13.10 18.18
CA GLN A 558 -15.69 -12.51 18.76
C GLN A 558 -16.00 -11.56 19.91
N GLN A 559 -17.05 -10.75 19.80
CA GLN A 559 -17.50 -9.84 20.86
C GLN A 559 -18.03 -10.61 22.08
N GLN A 560 -18.82 -11.67 21.87
CA GLN A 560 -19.28 -12.57 22.93
C GLN A 560 -18.11 -13.26 23.63
N ALA A 561 -17.17 -13.83 22.86
CA ALA A 561 -16.00 -14.47 23.44
C ALA A 561 -15.12 -13.48 24.24
N ARG A 562 -15.00 -12.23 23.77
CA ARG A 562 -14.29 -11.15 24.47
C ARG A 562 -15.02 -10.73 25.75
N SER A 563 -16.34 -10.59 25.73
CA SER A 563 -17.12 -10.20 26.92
C SER A 563 -17.10 -11.30 27.99
N GLU A 564 -17.21 -12.57 27.59
CA GLU A 564 -17.07 -13.72 28.49
C GLU A 564 -15.68 -13.77 29.14
N ARG A 565 -14.60 -13.60 28.35
CA ARG A 565 -13.24 -13.53 28.90
C ARG A 565 -13.08 -12.35 29.86
N SER A 566 -13.57 -11.18 29.50
CA SER A 566 -13.53 -9.99 30.37
C SER A 566 -14.24 -10.24 31.69
N ALA A 567 -15.44 -10.84 31.65
CA ALA A 567 -16.21 -11.20 32.85
C ALA A 567 -15.48 -12.23 33.71
N ARG A 568 -14.88 -13.27 33.12
CA ARG A 568 -14.07 -14.28 33.82
C ARG A 568 -12.87 -13.65 34.52
N VAL A 569 -12.09 -12.82 33.81
CA VAL A 569 -10.93 -12.13 34.39
C VAL A 569 -11.36 -11.19 35.52
N ALA A 570 -12.45 -10.42 35.34
CA ALA A 570 -12.95 -9.52 36.37
C ALA A 570 -13.37 -10.27 37.65
N GLN A 571 -14.04 -11.42 37.51
CA GLN A 571 -14.38 -12.29 38.64
C GLN A 571 -13.11 -12.85 39.31
N LEU A 572 -12.15 -13.31 38.52
CA LEU A 572 -10.89 -13.86 39.01
C LEU A 572 -10.06 -12.84 39.80
N LEU A 573 -10.02 -11.58 39.34
CA LEU A 573 -9.37 -10.48 40.05
C LEU A 573 -10.06 -10.19 41.39
N ARG A 574 -11.41 -10.15 41.38
CA ARG A 574 -12.23 -9.95 42.57
C ARG A 574 -11.98 -11.03 43.63
N ASP A 575 -11.97 -12.30 43.22
CA ASP A 575 -11.74 -13.45 44.11
C ASP A 575 -10.33 -13.45 44.73
N ASN A 576 -9.38 -12.72 44.13
CA ASN A 576 -8.01 -12.58 44.63
C ASN A 576 -7.73 -11.23 45.32
N GLY A 577 -8.76 -10.41 45.57
CA GLY A 577 -8.61 -9.10 46.20
C GLY A 577 -7.85 -8.07 45.35
N LEU A 578 -7.82 -8.25 44.03
CA LEU A 578 -7.16 -7.35 43.10
C LEU A 578 -8.17 -6.34 42.51
N PRO A 579 -7.78 -5.07 42.29
CA PRO A 579 -8.67 -4.08 41.71
C PRO A 579 -9.10 -4.40 40.27
N SER A 580 -10.34 -4.06 39.93
CA SER A 580 -10.91 -4.29 38.59
C SER A 580 -10.16 -3.58 37.47
N PHE A 581 -9.54 -2.42 37.71
CA PHE A 581 -8.81 -1.68 36.65
C PHE A 581 -7.55 -2.43 36.14
N CYS A 582 -7.12 -3.51 36.80
CA CYS A 582 -6.04 -4.37 36.31
C CYS A 582 -6.40 -5.00 34.95
N THR A 583 -7.69 -5.13 34.61
CA THR A 583 -8.14 -5.62 33.30
C THR A 583 -7.68 -4.75 32.13
N PHE A 584 -7.48 -3.44 32.35
CA PHE A 584 -7.08 -2.49 31.30
C PHE A 584 -5.63 -2.01 31.44
N SER A 585 -5.12 -1.90 32.68
CA SER A 585 -3.78 -1.36 32.95
C SER A 585 -2.65 -2.38 32.74
N VAL A 586 -2.95 -3.68 32.79
CA VAL A 586 -1.97 -4.73 32.56
C VAL A 586 -2.06 -5.21 31.11
N ALA A 587 -1.07 -4.84 30.29
CA ALA A 587 -1.08 -5.11 28.85
C ALA A 587 -1.30 -6.58 28.49
N SER A 588 -0.75 -7.53 29.26
CA SER A 588 -0.96 -8.96 29.02
C SER A 588 -2.40 -9.42 29.30
N ILE A 589 -3.08 -8.80 30.25
CA ILE A 589 -4.49 -9.08 30.56
C ILE A 589 -5.40 -8.49 29.48
N ALA A 590 -5.14 -7.26 29.05
CA ALA A 590 -5.86 -6.64 27.94
C ALA A 590 -5.70 -7.47 26.64
N TYR A 591 -4.48 -7.92 26.35
CA TYR A 591 -4.18 -8.82 25.23
C TYR A 591 -4.91 -10.16 25.34
N TYR A 592 -4.94 -10.78 26.52
CA TYR A 592 -5.68 -12.03 26.77
C TYR A 592 -7.19 -11.85 26.57
N ILE A 593 -7.78 -10.76 27.06
CA ILE A 593 -9.21 -10.48 26.88
C ILE A 593 -9.53 -10.30 25.39
N GLU A 594 -8.71 -9.53 24.67
CA GLU A 594 -8.91 -9.22 23.26
C GLU A 594 -8.73 -10.45 22.36
N THR A 595 -7.62 -11.17 22.50
CA THR A 595 -7.22 -12.24 21.57
C THR A 595 -7.62 -13.64 22.04
N GLY A 596 -7.78 -13.85 23.35
CA GLY A 596 -7.92 -15.18 23.95
C GLY A 596 -6.60 -15.95 24.08
N GLU A 597 -5.47 -15.40 23.64
CA GLU A 597 -4.16 -16.03 23.76
C GLU A 597 -3.60 -15.81 25.18
N GLY A 598 -3.48 -16.89 25.94
CA GLY A 598 -2.99 -16.87 27.32
C GLY A 598 -3.77 -17.82 28.23
N SER A 599 -3.62 -17.64 29.54
CA SER A 599 -4.40 -18.38 30.53
C SER A 599 -4.81 -17.47 31.68
N ASP A 600 -5.91 -17.82 32.33
CA ASP A 600 -6.39 -17.16 33.55
C ASP A 600 -5.31 -17.10 34.64
N ALA A 601 -4.50 -18.17 34.77
CA ALA A 601 -3.39 -18.24 35.71
C ALA A 601 -2.25 -17.24 35.36
N ALA A 602 -1.93 -17.09 34.07
CA ALA A 602 -0.95 -16.12 33.62
C ALA A 602 -1.45 -14.68 33.84
N ALA A 603 -2.70 -14.40 33.49
CA ALA A 603 -3.34 -13.10 33.72
C ALA A 603 -3.33 -12.73 35.21
N LEU A 604 -3.66 -13.68 36.10
CA LEU A 604 -3.59 -13.47 37.55
C LEU A 604 -2.17 -13.17 38.05
N THR A 605 -1.20 -13.93 37.55
CA THR A 605 0.21 -13.78 37.95
C THR A 605 0.73 -12.41 37.57
N ASP A 606 0.42 -11.94 36.36
CA ASP A 606 0.79 -10.61 35.88
C ASP A 606 0.04 -9.50 36.63
N ALA A 607 -1.24 -9.71 36.96
CA ALA A 607 -1.99 -8.78 37.80
C ALA A 607 -1.35 -8.61 39.19
N LYS A 608 -0.99 -9.72 39.84
CA LYS A 608 -0.29 -9.71 41.14
C LYS A 608 1.06 -9.02 41.03
N ARG A 609 1.82 -9.29 39.96
CA ARG A 609 3.12 -8.63 39.70
C ARG A 609 2.95 -7.13 39.52
N HIS A 610 1.96 -6.69 38.75
CA HIS A 610 1.67 -5.28 38.51
C HIS A 610 1.23 -4.59 39.81
N HIS A 611 0.32 -5.20 40.56
CA HIS A 611 -0.16 -4.68 41.84
C HIS A 611 0.97 -4.55 42.88
N ASN A 612 1.87 -5.53 42.94
CA ASN A 612 3.01 -5.54 43.87
C ASN A 612 4.20 -4.69 43.38
N SER A 613 4.14 -4.14 42.15
CA SER A 613 5.21 -3.29 41.66
C SER A 613 5.23 -1.96 42.42
N LYS A 614 6.35 -1.67 43.09
CA LYS A 614 6.57 -0.49 43.94
C LYS A 614 6.10 0.87 43.37
N PRO A 615 6.26 1.19 42.07
CA PRO A 615 5.77 2.47 41.54
C PRO A 615 4.25 2.58 41.54
N TYR A 616 3.54 1.45 41.48
CA TYR A 616 2.07 1.43 41.46
C TYR A 616 1.49 1.67 42.86
N THR A 617 1.99 0.97 43.87
CA THR A 617 1.57 1.18 45.27
C THR A 617 1.89 2.59 45.76
N GLN A 618 3.01 3.17 45.32
CA GLN A 618 3.34 4.58 45.60
C GLN A 618 2.37 5.55 44.91
N ARG A 619 2.10 5.40 43.61
CA ARG A 619 1.12 6.26 42.90
C ARG A 619 -0.30 6.15 43.46
N LEU A 620 -0.73 4.94 43.84
CA LEU A 620 -2.05 4.75 44.44
C LEU A 620 -2.13 5.38 45.84
N ALA A 621 -1.05 5.26 46.64
CA ALA A 621 -0.94 5.94 47.92
C ALA A 621 -0.91 7.47 47.77
N GLU A 622 -0.22 8.00 46.76
CA GLU A 622 -0.20 9.43 46.43
C GLU A 622 -1.58 9.93 45.97
N LEU A 623 -2.28 9.18 45.12
CA LEU A 623 -3.64 9.52 44.66
C LEU A 623 -4.67 9.46 45.80
N MET A 624 -4.61 8.43 46.66
CA MET A 624 -5.50 8.32 47.82
C MET A 624 -5.17 9.38 48.89
N ALA A 625 -3.90 9.71 49.10
CA ALA A 625 -3.50 10.81 49.98
C ALA A 625 -3.96 12.18 49.42
N GLY A 626 -3.90 12.38 48.09
CA GLY A 626 -4.42 13.58 47.43
C GLY A 626 -5.95 13.71 47.53
N ALA A 627 -6.68 12.61 47.34
CA ALA A 627 -8.14 12.59 47.46
C ALA A 627 -8.62 12.79 48.91
N ALA A 628 -7.91 12.23 49.90
CA ALA A 628 -8.21 12.45 51.31
C ALA A 628 -7.85 13.87 51.78
N GLY A 629 -6.80 14.48 51.21
CA GLY A 629 -6.39 15.85 51.50
C GLY A 629 -7.32 16.92 50.90
N GLY A 630 -7.95 16.63 49.76
CA GLY A 630 -8.86 17.56 49.08
C GLY A 630 -10.22 17.76 49.76
N ALA A 631 -10.66 16.81 50.60
CA ALA A 631 -11.96 16.88 51.28
C ALA A 631 -11.92 17.68 52.61
N ALA A 632 -10.73 17.99 53.14
CA ALA A 632 -10.56 18.68 54.43
C ALA A 632 -10.17 20.16 54.32
N GLY A 633 -10.06 20.72 53.12
CA GLY A 633 -9.55 22.08 52.86
C GLY A 633 -10.55 23.05 52.24
N GLY A 634 -11.86 22.81 52.39
CA GLY A 634 -12.92 23.57 51.72
C GLY A 634 -13.79 24.42 52.66
N ASP A 635 -13.23 24.96 53.75
CA ASP A 635 -13.90 25.97 54.59
C ASP A 635 -13.01 27.20 54.69
N GLY A 636 -13.37 28.28 53.99
CA GLY A 636 -12.73 29.58 54.21
C GLY A 636 -12.82 30.59 53.06
N ALA A 637 -13.74 31.54 53.23
CA ALA A 637 -13.72 32.92 52.71
C ALA A 637 -14.13 33.16 51.25
N GLY A 638 -15.36 33.67 51.10
CA GLY A 638 -15.85 34.35 49.89
C GLY A 638 -17.24 34.93 50.07
N GLN A 639 -17.36 36.01 50.86
CA GLN A 639 -18.56 36.84 51.00
C GLN A 639 -18.88 37.63 49.72
N GLY A 640 -20.19 37.79 49.47
CA GLY A 640 -20.81 38.78 48.56
C GLY A 640 -21.40 38.11 47.31
N GLY A 641 -22.70 38.08 47.02
CA GLY A 641 -23.83 38.86 47.50
C GLY A 641 -24.65 39.27 46.27
N ALA A 642 -25.90 38.78 46.15
CA ALA A 642 -27.06 39.41 45.49
C ALA A 642 -28.06 38.37 44.93
N ALA A 643 -29.22 38.31 45.60
CA ALA A 643 -30.60 38.28 45.09
C ALA A 643 -31.03 37.44 43.87
N ALA A 644 -32.08 36.63 44.12
CA ALA A 644 -33.31 36.37 43.34
C ALA A 644 -33.60 34.86 43.34
N GLU A 645 -34.50 34.38 44.21
CA GLU A 645 -35.96 34.25 44.04
C GLU A 645 -36.37 32.97 43.28
N ASP A 646 -37.25 32.24 43.97
CA ASP A 646 -38.21 31.21 43.54
C ASP A 646 -37.76 29.81 43.08
N GLY A 647 -38.39 28.80 43.69
CA GLY A 647 -38.67 27.54 43.00
C GLY A 647 -38.50 26.25 43.81
N ASP A 648 -39.54 25.93 44.57
CA ASP A 648 -39.93 24.65 45.17
C ASP A 648 -39.23 23.32 44.75
N ALA A 649 -38.93 22.55 45.80
CA ALA A 649 -39.25 21.13 46.01
C ALA A 649 -38.93 20.08 44.94
N ALA A 650 -37.95 19.21 45.22
CA ALA A 650 -38.19 17.77 45.42
C ALA A 650 -36.86 17.03 45.73
N ALA A 651 -36.68 16.66 47.00
CA ALA A 651 -35.69 15.69 47.42
C ALA A 651 -36.31 14.29 47.34
N ALA A 652 -35.75 13.42 46.49
CA ALA A 652 -35.51 11.99 46.73
C ALA A 652 -35.04 11.29 45.44
N ALA A 653 -34.11 10.34 45.60
CA ALA A 653 -33.57 9.43 44.58
C ALA A 653 -32.45 9.96 43.65
N ALA A 654 -31.30 10.35 44.24
CA ALA A 654 -30.05 10.55 43.50
C ALA A 654 -28.91 9.64 43.99
N GLY A 655 -29.22 8.37 44.31
CA GLY A 655 -28.25 7.41 44.87
C GLY A 655 -27.83 6.26 43.94
N ALA A 656 -28.52 6.01 42.83
CA ALA A 656 -28.32 4.79 42.02
C ALA A 656 -27.95 5.04 40.54
N GLY A 657 -28.02 6.28 40.05
CA GLY A 657 -27.81 6.59 38.63
C GLY A 657 -26.35 6.77 38.18
N ALA A 658 -25.45 7.15 39.09
CA ALA A 658 -24.07 7.49 38.73
C ALA A 658 -23.18 6.28 38.42
N ALA A 659 -23.50 5.09 38.96
CA ALA A 659 -22.74 3.87 38.71
C ALA A 659 -23.10 3.20 37.37
N ALA A 660 -24.31 3.40 36.86
CA ALA A 660 -24.75 2.82 35.58
C ALA A 660 -24.28 3.64 34.37
N ALA A 661 -24.17 4.97 34.49
CA ALA A 661 -23.70 5.84 33.40
C ALA A 661 -22.21 5.65 33.07
N ALA A 662 -21.38 5.24 34.03
CA ALA A 662 -19.96 4.96 33.81
C ALA A 662 -19.69 3.64 33.07
N ALA A 663 -20.66 2.71 33.04
CA ALA A 663 -20.52 1.43 32.34
C ALA A 663 -20.88 1.52 30.84
N ALA A 664 -21.58 2.58 30.41
CA ALA A 664 -22.01 2.78 29.02
C ALA A 664 -21.03 3.63 28.18
N ALA A 665 -20.06 4.30 28.82
CA ALA A 665 -19.00 5.01 28.11
C ALA A 665 -17.94 4.00 27.64
N GLY A 666 -18.04 3.59 26.37
CA GLY A 666 -17.01 2.80 25.70
C GLY A 666 -15.63 3.46 25.78
N PRO A 667 -14.53 2.70 25.59
CA PRO A 667 -13.19 3.18 25.88
C PRO A 667 -12.81 4.34 24.97
N MET A 668 -12.73 5.55 25.53
CA MET A 668 -11.92 6.62 24.94
C MET A 668 -10.45 6.20 25.00
N LEU A 669 -9.87 6.05 23.82
CA LEU A 669 -8.44 5.86 23.60
C LEU A 669 -7.65 6.99 24.28
N TRP A 670 -6.78 6.62 25.21
CA TRP A 670 -5.64 7.40 25.68
C TRP A 670 -4.36 6.85 25.06
#